data_AF-A0A8J6E1X1-F1
#
_entry.id   AF-A0A8J6E1X1-F1
#
_cell.length_a   1.000
_cell.length_b   1.000
_cell.length_c   1.000
_cell.angle_alpha   90.00
_cell.angle_beta   90.00
_cell.angle_gamma   90.00
#
_symmetry.space_group_name_H-M   'P 1'
#
loop_
_entity.id
_entity.type
_entity.pdbx_description
1 polymer ?
#
loop_
_entity_poly.entity_id
_entity_poly.type
_entity_poly.pdbx_seq_one_letter_code
_entity_poly.pdbx_strand_id
1 'polypeptide(L)'
;MDPERAQWLSALKILDKWAEDAPPDEKERRAMKAELFRSQFQRLYDCTVLSMAGETQSMDALRSMKDDRNQSEADLEAATEKATNAKLELEKYQDELRGVEVAIRKSQDDEELLEIQIDELNVDRDAEQALVDENETEVRAIYGPRIKQIQDEMELTKDMMRDNESTHKKLTAEIASSTARIEEVEAINEALKREVSAHREAVERSKTEPTRLKKTADLLQQAMTGKQAEERKYLDQLVDIDRQLEDEGKTLKKNEERRAALQSEIQLAVTAVEGRDEEVRAVTQHVAKLKRDMEDRMAQRVKLELEIKAKERASRQAQEALSKAEKALGAEEKVLRGVNDAAGLVRQSIPEIKSQIANLKKELASARSSLNKMTKEREEIGKDVDVGILKLLQTEDGNAKQGSNLQAALEGVKEREAILNDLMESDRALQAELVATRAQRSTSDRDMQRVMGKLRSTVEALQGHEAVIVDLTKRHSEMLGQLKSFGTLYESVKTQRNKYLSFIQSTQQAQAELVERLKVLSNEVEILTGETRYKDATLRKDRAETAQIIAVANSCRHDVSRLVEQRNILRDEMDSNVAEVERSSASITSAERDILGLKKSFVDAAEGRDSAGIALLERNDELCVLHEKCNLQASVLLKGQKSLVDLDVRAKHINLLIRDYERKVELAKKIGPEISKYEEQIHAMLAERDDLLVQGEELAKKLVDPNTEGRWRSLEKPTEAAEDRTTLLERQKDLESKILIKDNQIQEQMLVIDEIDNLIAGLKQAVSTQSDTRTTFMSDRVNRLRSSVDRLNKKLQSRVAELSMYQAEAKQYEPEVKRLQTVVQTMKDRMDNSLPPTDTAEREWEAMQVKKAEEKAAKAMAARRTEVEELDGTITTAVPRPNAYKYDGEASATNVPGISKPYPAPGPMMPSEYGANMRHFRAPRQRGVEL
;
A
#
# COMPACT_ATOMS: atom_id res chain seq x y z
N MET A 1 49.61 107.18 -11.09
CA MET A 1 50.01 108.49 -10.51
C MET A 1 51.51 108.59 -10.64
N ASP A 2 51.99 109.31 -11.66
CA ASP A 2 53.15 108.80 -12.39
C ASP A 2 54.43 109.61 -12.12
N PRO A 3 55.49 109.00 -11.57
CA PRO A 3 56.73 109.71 -11.25
C PRO A 3 57.44 110.25 -12.50
N GLU A 4 57.18 109.67 -13.67
CA GLU A 4 57.70 110.10 -14.97
C GLU A 4 57.35 111.56 -15.29
N ARG A 5 56.15 112.02 -14.91
CA ARG A 5 55.70 113.39 -15.20
C ARG A 5 56.46 114.45 -14.41
N ALA A 6 57.07 114.08 -13.28
CA ALA A 6 57.96 114.96 -12.52
C ALA A 6 59.37 115.05 -13.15
N GLN A 7 59.88 113.96 -13.73
CA GLN A 7 61.21 113.92 -14.34
C GLN A 7 61.29 114.81 -15.59
N TRP A 8 60.29 114.79 -16.46
CA TRP A 8 60.24 115.65 -17.65
C TRP A 8 60.19 117.16 -17.31
N LEU A 9 59.49 117.55 -16.24
CA LEU A 9 59.46 118.93 -15.76
C LEU A 9 60.78 119.37 -15.10
N SER A 10 61.60 118.43 -14.62
CA SER A 10 62.96 118.71 -14.17
C SER A 10 63.93 118.95 -15.34
N ALA A 11 63.79 118.21 -16.44
CA ALA A 11 64.63 118.36 -17.63
C ALA A 11 64.46 119.74 -18.32
N LEU A 12 63.22 120.21 -18.46
CA LEU A 12 62.93 121.53 -19.06
C LEU A 12 63.58 122.69 -18.30
N LYS A 13 63.51 122.68 -16.96
CA LYS A 13 64.12 123.72 -16.11
C LYS A 13 65.66 123.78 -16.15
N ILE A 14 66.32 122.75 -16.71
CA ILE A 14 67.77 122.73 -16.90
C ILE A 14 68.15 123.38 -18.24
N LEU A 15 67.28 123.31 -19.26
CA LEU A 15 67.50 123.94 -20.56
C LEU A 15 67.40 125.47 -20.49
N ASP A 16 66.37 126.00 -19.83
CA ASP A 16 66.18 127.46 -19.69
C ASP A 16 67.39 128.12 -19.00
N LYS A 17 67.99 127.45 -18.01
CA LYS A 17 69.19 127.92 -17.30
C LYS A 17 70.49 127.85 -18.10
N TRP A 18 70.50 127.24 -19.29
CA TRP A 18 71.69 127.14 -20.14
C TRP A 18 71.74 128.18 -21.27
N ALA A 19 70.80 129.13 -21.29
CA ALA A 19 70.79 130.23 -22.25
C ALA A 19 71.60 131.47 -21.78
N GLU A 20 71.83 131.63 -20.47
CA GLU A 20 72.32 132.90 -19.90
C GLU A 20 73.84 132.91 -19.56
N ASP A 21 74.42 131.79 -19.14
CA ASP A 21 75.86 131.69 -18.77
C ASP A 21 76.72 131.16 -19.93
N ALA A 22 77.35 132.07 -20.69
CA ALA A 22 78.16 131.73 -21.87
C ALA A 22 79.58 132.35 -21.87
N PRO A 23 80.62 131.67 -21.33
CA PRO A 23 82.01 132.07 -21.49
C PRO A 23 82.61 131.65 -22.84
N PRO A 24 83.74 132.27 -23.30
CA PRO A 24 84.17 132.21 -24.69
C PRO A 24 85.55 131.56 -24.90
N ASP A 25 85.62 130.23 -24.96
CA ASP A 25 86.72 129.54 -25.64
C ASP A 25 86.22 128.28 -26.37
N GLU A 26 86.71 128.04 -27.60
CA GLU A 26 86.18 127.02 -28.49
C GLU A 26 86.74 125.61 -28.20
N LYS A 27 87.90 125.54 -27.53
CA LYS A 27 88.61 124.28 -27.29
C LYS A 27 87.91 123.42 -26.22
N GLU A 28 87.48 124.03 -25.13
CA GLU A 28 86.76 123.36 -24.04
C GLU A 28 85.36 122.91 -24.48
N ARG A 29 84.67 123.72 -25.31
CA ARG A 29 83.36 123.37 -25.90
C ARG A 29 83.35 122.04 -26.66
N ARG A 30 84.49 121.60 -27.24
CA ARG A 30 84.59 120.31 -27.93
C ARG A 30 84.85 119.14 -26.96
N ALA A 31 85.67 119.34 -25.94
CA ALA A 31 85.91 118.33 -24.90
C ALA A 31 84.62 118.05 -24.10
N MET A 32 83.96 119.09 -23.61
CA MET A 32 82.76 118.98 -22.79
C MET A 32 81.59 118.34 -23.57
N LYS A 33 81.46 118.61 -24.88
CA LYS A 33 80.48 117.91 -25.74
C LYS A 33 80.82 116.43 -25.94
N ALA A 34 82.08 116.04 -26.04
CA ALA A 34 82.47 114.64 -26.18
C ALA A 34 82.17 113.82 -24.91
N GLU A 35 82.39 114.39 -23.73
CA GLU A 35 82.00 113.77 -22.46
C GLU A 35 80.48 113.76 -22.25
N LEU A 36 79.78 114.83 -22.64
CA LEU A 36 78.31 114.87 -22.63
C LEU A 36 77.73 113.73 -23.49
N PHE A 37 78.18 113.58 -24.74
CA PHE A 37 77.70 112.49 -25.61
C PHE A 37 78.09 111.11 -25.10
N ARG A 38 79.27 110.92 -24.49
CA ARG A 38 79.61 109.66 -23.82
C ARG A 38 78.66 109.36 -22.65
N SER A 39 78.43 110.32 -21.75
CA SER A 39 77.53 110.12 -20.60
C SER A 39 76.07 109.88 -21.02
N GLN A 40 75.60 110.51 -22.10
CA GLN A 40 74.28 110.27 -22.69
C GLN A 40 74.18 108.88 -23.33
N PHE A 41 75.21 108.46 -24.08
CA PHE A 41 75.23 107.11 -24.68
C PHE A 41 75.35 106.02 -23.61
N GLN A 42 76.14 106.24 -22.56
CA GLN A 42 76.25 105.35 -21.41
C GLN A 42 74.88 105.17 -20.73
N ARG A 43 74.17 106.26 -20.41
CA ARG A 43 72.82 106.20 -19.83
C ARG A 43 71.80 105.53 -20.75
N LEU A 44 71.89 105.73 -22.07
CA LEU A 44 71.04 105.03 -23.03
C LEU A 44 71.31 103.52 -23.04
N TYR A 45 72.59 103.12 -23.01
CA TYR A 45 73.01 101.72 -22.92
C TYR A 45 72.58 101.07 -21.60
N ASP A 46 72.78 101.74 -20.47
CA ASP A 46 72.38 101.25 -19.16
C ASP A 46 70.84 101.08 -19.09
N CYS A 47 70.08 102.02 -19.67
CA CYS A 47 68.61 101.90 -19.80
C CYS A 47 68.17 100.77 -20.73
N THR A 48 68.83 100.52 -21.86
CA THR A 48 68.45 99.39 -22.74
C THR A 48 68.83 98.04 -22.13
N VAL A 49 69.95 97.94 -21.41
CA VAL A 49 70.31 96.75 -20.63
C VAL A 49 69.30 96.49 -19.51
N LEU A 50 68.86 97.51 -18.78
CA LEU A 50 67.79 97.38 -17.78
C LEU A 50 66.43 97.01 -18.41
N SER A 51 66.11 97.54 -19.58
CA SER A 51 64.90 97.15 -20.33
C SER A 51 64.94 95.67 -20.75
N MET A 52 66.06 95.20 -21.29
CA MET A 52 66.24 93.79 -21.66
C MET A 52 66.26 92.85 -20.43
N ALA A 53 66.80 93.31 -19.29
CA ALA A 53 66.70 92.58 -18.03
C ALA A 53 65.24 92.49 -17.53
N GLY A 54 64.47 93.57 -17.65
CA GLY A 54 63.04 93.58 -17.34
C GLY A 54 62.20 92.71 -18.27
N GLU A 55 62.49 92.71 -19.57
CA GLU A 55 61.84 91.84 -20.56
C GLU A 55 62.15 90.36 -20.31
N THR A 56 63.42 90.00 -20.03
CA THR A 56 63.78 88.61 -19.71
C THR A 56 63.15 88.12 -18.41
N GLN A 57 63.15 88.93 -17.35
CA GLN A 57 62.43 88.62 -16.10
C GLN A 57 60.92 88.48 -16.33
N SER A 58 60.32 89.32 -17.17
CA SER A 58 58.89 89.23 -17.52
C SER A 58 58.57 87.97 -18.34
N MET A 59 59.47 87.56 -19.25
CA MET A 59 59.32 86.36 -20.05
C MET A 59 59.51 85.07 -19.23
N ASP A 60 60.40 85.06 -18.24
CA ASP A 60 60.56 83.92 -17.33
C ASP A 60 59.44 83.85 -16.28
N ALA A 61 58.91 84.99 -15.82
CA ALA A 61 57.66 85.03 -15.06
C ALA A 61 56.46 84.51 -15.87
N LEU A 62 56.35 84.87 -17.16
CA LEU A 62 55.35 84.33 -18.08
C LEU A 62 55.51 82.83 -18.34
N ARG A 63 56.73 82.28 -18.27
CA ARG A 63 56.98 80.83 -18.32
C ARG A 63 56.49 80.15 -17.05
N SER A 64 56.91 80.62 -15.86
CA SER A 64 56.43 80.09 -14.58
C SER A 64 54.91 80.09 -14.53
N MET A 65 54.27 81.25 -14.73
CA MET A 65 52.81 81.38 -14.70
C MET A 65 52.07 80.53 -15.75
N LYS A 66 52.75 80.13 -16.84
CA LYS A 66 52.21 79.18 -17.81
C LYS A 66 52.37 77.74 -17.33
N ASP A 67 53.51 77.37 -16.77
CA ASP A 67 53.75 76.03 -16.26
C ASP A 67 52.92 75.76 -15.00
N ASP A 68 52.80 76.73 -14.09
CA ASP A 68 51.86 76.77 -12.96
C ASP A 68 50.40 76.59 -13.43
N ARG A 69 50.02 77.24 -14.54
CA ARG A 69 48.69 77.07 -15.16
C ARG A 69 48.52 75.66 -15.74
N ASN A 70 49.47 75.17 -16.53
CA ASN A 70 49.40 73.82 -17.12
C ASN A 70 49.27 72.75 -16.02
N GLN A 71 49.97 72.93 -14.90
CA GLN A 71 49.92 72.02 -13.76
C GLN A 71 48.59 72.13 -12.99
N SER A 72 48.05 73.33 -12.81
CA SER A 72 46.69 73.54 -12.27
C SER A 72 45.59 72.97 -13.17
N GLU A 73 45.76 73.01 -14.51
CA GLU A 73 44.86 72.36 -15.46
C GLU A 73 44.94 70.82 -15.33
N ALA A 74 46.14 70.25 -15.26
CA ALA A 74 46.33 68.81 -15.06
C ALA A 74 45.83 68.29 -13.70
N ASP A 75 46.04 69.04 -12.61
CA ASP A 75 45.50 68.69 -11.28
C ASP A 75 43.96 68.76 -11.25
N LEU A 76 43.35 69.68 -12.02
CA LEU A 76 41.90 69.80 -12.14
C LEU A 76 41.30 68.71 -13.03
N GLU A 77 41.95 68.33 -14.13
CA GLU A 77 41.61 67.14 -14.91
C GLU A 77 41.66 65.89 -14.02
N ALA A 78 42.78 65.64 -13.32
CA ALA A 78 42.93 64.51 -12.41
C ALA A 78 41.93 64.52 -11.23
N ALA A 79 41.50 65.70 -10.76
CA ALA A 79 40.43 65.83 -9.78
C ALA A 79 39.05 65.48 -10.37
N THR A 80 38.76 65.89 -11.61
CA THR A 80 37.49 65.53 -12.28
C THR A 80 37.42 64.05 -12.65
N GLU A 81 38.51 63.41 -13.07
CA GLU A 81 38.57 61.95 -13.27
C GLU A 81 38.32 61.18 -11.97
N LYS A 82 38.88 61.63 -10.83
CA LYS A 82 38.59 61.03 -9.53
C LYS A 82 37.13 61.24 -9.14
N ALA A 83 36.54 62.40 -9.43
CA ALA A 83 35.13 62.69 -9.14
C ALA A 83 34.14 61.93 -10.04
N THR A 84 34.48 61.63 -11.30
CA THR A 84 33.64 60.78 -12.17
C THR A 84 33.77 59.31 -11.81
N ASN A 85 34.97 58.82 -11.51
CA ASN A 85 35.18 57.45 -11.01
C ASN A 85 34.45 57.21 -9.68
N ALA A 86 34.55 58.13 -8.71
CA ALA A 86 33.82 58.03 -7.44
C ALA A 86 32.29 58.05 -7.61
N LYS A 87 31.77 58.75 -8.63
CA LYS A 87 30.33 58.70 -8.99
C LYS A 87 29.96 57.34 -9.58
N LEU A 88 30.77 56.79 -10.48
CA LEU A 88 30.55 55.46 -11.07
C LEU A 88 30.64 54.33 -10.02
N GLU A 89 31.46 54.50 -8.98
CA GLU A 89 31.48 53.59 -7.83
C GLU A 89 30.24 53.75 -6.94
N LEU A 90 29.82 54.98 -6.63
CA LEU A 90 28.56 55.23 -5.93
C LEU A 90 27.33 54.69 -6.66
N GLU A 91 27.30 54.78 -8.00
CA GLU A 91 26.21 54.26 -8.83
C GLU A 91 26.17 52.72 -8.81
N LYS A 92 27.33 52.05 -8.91
CA LYS A 92 27.44 50.60 -8.71
C LYS A 92 26.96 50.18 -7.31
N TYR A 93 27.42 50.84 -6.25
CA TYR A 93 27.01 50.51 -4.89
C TYR A 93 25.52 50.76 -4.65
N GLN A 94 24.91 51.73 -5.34
CA GLN A 94 23.45 51.92 -5.31
C GLN A 94 22.68 50.81 -6.05
N ASP A 95 23.18 50.33 -7.18
CA ASP A 95 22.57 49.19 -7.90
C ASP A 95 22.77 47.86 -7.17
N GLU A 96 23.93 47.66 -6.52
CA GLU A 96 24.17 46.53 -5.61
C GLU A 96 23.21 46.60 -4.40
N LEU A 97 23.02 47.77 -3.79
CA LEU A 97 22.08 47.95 -2.68
C LEU A 97 20.64 47.66 -3.12
N ARG A 98 20.17 48.18 -4.27
CA ARG A 98 18.85 47.85 -4.85
C ARG A 98 18.72 46.35 -5.13
N GLY A 99 19.78 45.71 -5.61
CA GLY A 99 19.84 44.26 -5.84
C GLY A 99 19.64 43.47 -4.54
N VAL A 100 20.29 43.91 -3.45
CA VAL A 100 20.14 43.33 -2.11
C VAL A 100 18.75 43.60 -1.54
N GLU A 101 18.20 44.81 -1.67
CA GLU A 101 16.82 45.14 -1.24
C GLU A 101 15.77 44.27 -1.95
N VAL A 102 15.92 44.04 -3.26
CA VAL A 102 15.03 43.16 -4.03
C VAL A 102 15.23 41.68 -3.69
N ALA A 103 16.45 41.27 -3.29
CA ALA A 103 16.70 39.92 -2.80
C ALA A 103 16.11 39.68 -1.40
N ILE A 104 16.23 40.66 -0.49
CA ILE A 104 15.63 40.62 0.85
C ILE A 104 14.11 40.53 0.74
N ARG A 105 13.47 41.39 -0.06
CA ARG A 105 12.01 41.33 -0.24
C ARG A 105 11.55 39.96 -0.74
N LYS A 106 12.27 39.35 -1.69
CA LYS A 106 11.94 37.99 -2.15
C LYS A 106 12.15 36.92 -1.09
N SER A 107 13.17 37.05 -0.23
CA SER A 107 13.33 36.17 0.93
C SER A 107 12.14 36.31 1.88
N GLN A 108 11.61 37.53 2.07
CA GLN A 108 10.43 37.79 2.88
C GLN A 108 9.13 37.26 2.21
N ASP A 109 8.96 37.48 0.91
CA ASP A 109 7.85 36.92 0.11
C ASP A 109 7.86 35.36 0.16
N ASP A 110 9.06 34.75 0.06
CA ASP A 110 9.26 33.30 0.15
C ASP A 110 9.08 32.78 1.61
N GLU A 111 9.47 33.56 2.63
CA GLU A 111 9.28 33.25 4.06
C GLU A 111 7.79 33.31 4.46
N GLU A 112 7.05 34.35 4.06
CA GLU A 112 5.59 34.44 4.26
C GLU A 112 4.86 33.27 3.57
N LEU A 113 5.29 32.87 2.37
CA LEU A 113 4.72 31.72 1.65
C LEU A 113 5.00 30.39 2.38
N LEU A 114 6.18 30.24 2.99
CA LEU A 114 6.54 29.08 3.80
C LEU A 114 5.78 29.04 5.13
N GLU A 115 5.54 30.19 5.76
CA GLU A 115 4.74 30.28 7.00
C GLU A 115 3.28 29.88 6.73
N ILE A 116 2.69 30.34 5.62
CA ILE A 116 1.36 29.88 5.16
C ILE A 116 1.33 28.36 4.91
N GLN A 117 2.34 27.80 4.24
CA GLN A 117 2.42 26.35 4.00
C GLN A 117 2.60 25.54 5.30
N ILE A 118 3.30 26.09 6.29
CA ILE A 118 3.43 25.48 7.62
C ILE A 118 2.07 25.47 8.34
N ASP A 119 1.29 26.55 8.23
CA ASP A 119 -0.05 26.60 8.81
C ASP A 119 -1.07 25.70 8.09
N GLU A 120 -1.02 25.59 6.76
CA GLU A 120 -1.81 24.60 6.01
C GLU A 120 -1.46 23.17 6.47
N LEU A 121 -0.17 22.83 6.61
CA LEU A 121 0.29 21.53 7.10
C LEU A 121 -0.01 21.30 8.59
N ASN A 122 -0.09 22.36 9.41
CA ASN A 122 -0.55 22.28 10.80
C ASN A 122 -2.04 21.90 10.86
N VAL A 123 -2.88 22.51 10.02
CA VAL A 123 -4.32 22.22 9.92
C VAL A 123 -4.55 20.80 9.40
N ASP A 124 -3.84 20.37 8.36
CA ASP A 124 -3.92 18.99 7.85
C ASP A 124 -3.49 17.96 8.92
N ARG A 125 -2.39 18.23 9.66
CA ARG A 125 -1.97 17.40 10.80
C ARG A 125 -3.07 17.30 11.84
N ASP A 126 -3.66 18.42 12.25
CA ASP A 126 -4.63 18.43 13.35
C ASP A 126 -5.97 17.79 12.94
N ALA A 127 -6.31 17.82 11.64
CA ALA A 127 -7.43 17.07 11.08
C ALA A 127 -7.16 15.55 11.05
N GLU A 128 -5.99 15.11 10.58
CA GLU A 128 -5.58 13.69 10.64
C GLU A 128 -5.46 13.20 12.10
N GLN A 129 -4.97 14.03 13.02
CA GLN A 129 -4.91 13.70 14.45
C GLN A 129 -6.31 13.53 15.06
N ALA A 130 -7.28 14.38 14.68
CA ALA A 130 -8.67 14.23 15.09
C ALA A 130 -9.31 12.95 14.53
N LEU A 131 -9.00 12.57 13.28
CA LEU A 131 -9.44 11.30 12.69
C LEU A 131 -8.81 10.10 13.40
N VAL A 132 -7.53 10.16 13.80
CA VAL A 132 -6.88 9.13 14.61
C VAL A 132 -7.55 9.00 15.98
N ASP A 133 -7.82 10.12 16.67
CA ASP A 133 -8.50 10.12 17.96
C ASP A 133 -9.94 9.58 17.86
N GLU A 134 -10.69 9.93 16.80
CA GLU A 134 -12.03 9.40 16.52
C GLU A 134 -11.97 7.88 16.29
N ASN A 135 -11.10 7.40 15.42
CA ASN A 135 -10.86 5.96 15.18
C ASN A 135 -10.44 5.23 16.48
N GLU A 136 -9.59 5.83 17.31
CA GLU A 136 -9.24 5.27 18.62
C GLU A 136 -10.45 5.18 19.54
N THR A 137 -11.36 6.16 19.55
CA THR A 137 -12.59 6.07 20.35
C THR A 137 -13.57 5.02 19.82
N GLU A 138 -13.74 4.86 18.50
CA GLU A 138 -14.56 3.79 17.93
C GLU A 138 -13.98 2.40 18.24
N VAL A 139 -12.68 2.20 18.04
CA VAL A 139 -11.98 0.96 18.39
C VAL A 139 -12.12 0.67 19.89
N ARG A 140 -11.99 1.69 20.75
CA ARG A 140 -12.14 1.53 22.21
C ARG A 140 -13.59 1.28 22.63
N ALA A 141 -14.58 1.76 21.88
CA ALA A 141 -16.00 1.48 22.10
C ALA A 141 -16.42 0.08 21.63
N ILE A 142 -15.89 -0.40 20.50
CA ILE A 142 -16.20 -1.72 19.92
C ILE A 142 -15.46 -2.83 20.69
N TYR A 143 -14.14 -2.70 20.86
CA TYR A 143 -13.32 -3.75 21.45
C TYR A 143 -13.20 -3.64 22.97
N GLY A 144 -13.38 -2.47 23.57
CA GLY A 144 -13.30 -2.28 25.03
C GLY A 144 -14.26 -3.18 25.85
N PRO A 145 -15.55 -3.29 25.49
CA PRO A 145 -16.48 -4.23 26.13
C PRO A 145 -16.07 -5.69 25.92
N ARG A 146 -15.53 -6.04 24.75
CA ARG A 146 -15.11 -7.41 24.43
C ARG A 146 -13.83 -7.81 25.17
N ILE A 147 -12.89 -6.88 25.34
CA ILE A 147 -11.68 -7.05 26.16
C ILE A 147 -12.06 -7.24 27.63
N LYS A 148 -13.05 -6.49 28.15
CA LYS A 148 -13.58 -6.71 29.50
C LYS A 148 -14.22 -8.08 29.66
N GLN A 149 -15.10 -8.50 28.74
CA GLN A 149 -15.66 -9.86 28.76
C GLN A 149 -14.57 -10.93 28.82
N ILE A 150 -13.52 -10.82 27.99
CA ILE A 150 -12.40 -11.76 27.98
C ILE A 150 -11.61 -11.70 29.30
N GLN A 151 -11.45 -10.52 29.92
CA GLN A 151 -10.83 -10.38 31.24
C GLN A 151 -11.67 -11.03 32.35
N ASP A 152 -12.99 -10.81 32.34
CA ASP A 152 -13.94 -11.40 33.29
C ASP A 152 -13.99 -12.95 33.13
N GLU A 153 -14.02 -13.45 31.89
CA GLU A 153 -13.89 -14.88 31.55
C GLU A 153 -12.53 -15.47 32.00
N MET A 154 -11.44 -14.70 31.89
CA MET A 154 -10.11 -15.09 32.38
C MET A 154 -9.97 -15.05 33.91
N GLU A 155 -10.76 -14.25 34.63
CA GLU A 155 -10.81 -14.28 36.10
C GLU A 155 -11.67 -15.47 36.56
N LEU A 156 -12.85 -15.65 35.98
CA LEU A 156 -13.74 -16.78 36.26
C LEU A 156 -13.05 -18.14 36.03
N THR A 157 -12.29 -18.29 34.94
CA THR A 157 -11.54 -19.53 34.68
C THR A 157 -10.36 -19.74 35.63
N LYS A 158 -9.69 -18.68 36.14
CA LYS A 158 -8.68 -18.81 37.21
C LYS A 158 -9.30 -19.28 38.52
N ASP A 159 -10.48 -18.78 38.88
CA ASP A 159 -11.15 -19.19 40.11
C ASP A 159 -11.73 -20.61 40.01
N MET A 160 -12.29 -20.99 38.84
CA MET A 160 -12.60 -22.41 38.56
C MET A 160 -11.36 -23.31 38.63
N MET A 161 -10.19 -22.84 38.19
CA MET A 161 -8.92 -23.60 38.32
C MET A 161 -8.48 -23.72 39.79
N ARG A 162 -8.64 -22.67 40.61
CA ARG A 162 -8.37 -22.71 42.07
C ARG A 162 -9.31 -23.67 42.80
N ASP A 163 -10.60 -23.65 42.48
CA ASP A 163 -11.58 -24.56 43.06
C ASP A 163 -11.30 -26.01 42.67
N ASN A 164 -10.95 -26.26 41.40
CA ASN A 164 -10.51 -27.57 40.92
C ASN A 164 -9.20 -28.03 41.56
N GLU A 165 -8.22 -27.15 41.79
CA GLU A 165 -7.05 -27.49 42.61
C GLU A 165 -7.46 -27.87 44.05
N SER A 166 -8.46 -27.18 44.63
CA SER A 166 -8.94 -27.47 45.99
C SER A 166 -9.65 -28.82 46.08
N THR A 167 -10.45 -29.20 45.08
CA THR A 167 -11.12 -30.51 45.02
C THR A 167 -10.13 -31.61 44.70
N HIS A 168 -9.19 -31.39 43.78
CA HIS A 168 -8.15 -32.34 43.47
C HIS A 168 -7.23 -32.62 44.68
N LYS A 169 -6.92 -31.61 45.51
CA LYS A 169 -6.18 -31.77 46.78
C LYS A 169 -6.97 -32.57 47.82
N LYS A 170 -8.30 -32.38 47.91
CA LYS A 170 -9.19 -33.19 48.78
C LYS A 170 -9.25 -34.65 48.31
N LEU A 171 -9.51 -34.87 47.03
CA LEU A 171 -9.58 -36.20 46.42
C LEU A 171 -8.26 -36.97 46.54
N THR A 172 -7.10 -36.32 46.38
CA THR A 172 -5.81 -36.99 46.62
C THR A 172 -5.58 -37.35 48.08
N ALA A 173 -6.12 -36.59 49.04
CA ALA A 173 -6.06 -36.94 50.46
C ALA A 173 -7.05 -38.08 50.83
N GLU A 174 -8.21 -38.13 50.19
CA GLU A 174 -9.17 -39.25 50.31
C GLU A 174 -8.59 -40.53 49.69
N ILE A 175 -7.93 -40.44 48.53
CA ILE A 175 -7.21 -41.56 47.91
C ILE A 175 -6.06 -42.02 48.81
N ALA A 176 -5.25 -41.11 49.37
CA ALA A 176 -4.15 -41.45 50.27
C ALA A 176 -4.62 -42.13 51.58
N SER A 177 -5.73 -41.68 52.15
CA SER A 177 -6.32 -42.34 53.33
C SER A 177 -7.01 -43.67 53.00
N SER A 178 -7.53 -43.81 51.77
CA SER A 178 -8.09 -45.08 51.28
C SER A 178 -7.01 -46.12 50.98
N THR A 179 -5.87 -45.72 50.37
CA THR A 179 -4.75 -46.64 50.13
C THR A 179 -4.08 -47.07 51.42
N ALA A 180 -3.82 -46.16 52.37
CA ALA A 180 -3.34 -46.54 53.71
C ALA A 180 -4.27 -47.53 54.44
N ARG A 181 -5.59 -47.40 54.23
CA ARG A 181 -6.59 -48.33 54.77
C ARG A 181 -6.66 -49.66 54.02
N ILE A 182 -6.30 -49.70 52.73
CA ILE A 182 -6.10 -50.94 51.98
C ILE A 182 -4.84 -51.64 52.49
N GLU A 183 -3.72 -50.93 52.68
CA GLU A 183 -2.48 -51.47 53.26
C GLU A 183 -2.72 -52.05 54.68
N GLU A 184 -3.53 -51.39 55.52
CA GLU A 184 -3.94 -51.91 56.82
C GLU A 184 -4.76 -53.23 56.69
N VAL A 185 -5.72 -53.27 55.76
CA VAL A 185 -6.53 -54.48 55.47
C VAL A 185 -5.69 -55.59 54.84
N GLU A 186 -4.67 -55.29 54.05
CA GLU A 186 -3.73 -56.26 53.49
C GLU A 186 -2.79 -56.83 54.58
N ALA A 187 -2.29 -55.99 55.49
CA ALA A 187 -1.53 -56.42 56.65
C ALA A 187 -2.35 -57.33 57.58
N ILE A 188 -3.63 -57.01 57.79
CA ILE A 188 -4.60 -57.85 58.52
C ILE A 188 -4.86 -59.16 57.77
N ASN A 189 -5.01 -59.14 56.45
CA ASN A 189 -5.16 -60.36 55.65
C ASN A 189 -3.90 -61.24 55.69
N GLU A 190 -2.70 -60.68 55.68
CA GLU A 190 -1.45 -61.44 55.84
C GLU A 190 -1.28 -62.00 57.26
N ALA A 191 -1.77 -61.32 58.30
CA ALA A 191 -1.88 -61.90 59.64
C ALA A 191 -2.86 -63.08 59.66
N LEU A 192 -4.08 -62.91 59.11
CA LEU A 192 -5.09 -63.96 59.02
C LEU A 192 -4.63 -65.16 58.17
N LYS A 193 -3.89 -64.95 57.07
CA LYS A 193 -3.29 -66.05 56.29
C LYS A 193 -2.28 -66.86 57.12
N ARG A 194 -1.50 -66.20 57.99
CA ARG A 194 -0.57 -66.86 58.92
C ARG A 194 -1.29 -67.62 60.04
N GLU A 195 -2.38 -67.07 60.58
CA GLU A 195 -3.23 -67.79 61.52
C GLU A 195 -3.90 -69.01 60.86
N VAL A 196 -4.41 -68.86 59.63
CA VAL A 196 -5.00 -69.96 58.86
C VAL A 196 -3.96 -71.03 58.49
N SER A 197 -2.70 -70.67 58.24
CA SER A 197 -1.63 -71.67 58.04
C SER A 197 -1.29 -72.40 59.34
N ALA A 198 -1.16 -71.69 60.47
CA ALA A 198 -0.97 -72.29 61.79
C ALA A 198 -2.14 -73.21 62.20
N HIS A 199 -3.38 -72.81 61.89
CA HIS A 199 -4.56 -73.65 62.10
C HIS A 199 -4.61 -74.85 61.16
N ARG A 200 -4.14 -74.75 59.91
CA ARG A 200 -3.96 -75.92 59.01
C ARG A 200 -2.92 -76.89 59.57
N GLU A 201 -1.80 -76.41 60.10
CA GLU A 201 -0.80 -77.25 60.77
C GLU A 201 -1.32 -77.89 62.07
N ALA A 202 -2.22 -77.22 62.79
CA ALA A 202 -2.90 -77.80 63.96
C ALA A 202 -3.94 -78.87 63.54
N VAL A 203 -4.64 -78.68 62.43
CA VAL A 203 -5.65 -79.63 61.90
C VAL A 203 -5.03 -80.91 61.35
N GLU A 204 -3.83 -80.88 60.76
CA GLU A 204 -3.10 -82.12 60.43
C GLU A 204 -2.70 -82.94 61.67
N ARG A 205 -2.54 -82.29 62.84
CA ARG A 205 -2.18 -82.97 64.10
C ARG A 205 -3.38 -83.56 64.85
N SER A 206 -4.62 -83.37 64.40
CA SER A 206 -5.84 -83.82 65.11
C SER A 206 -6.68 -84.86 64.38
N LYS A 207 -6.14 -85.55 63.35
CA LYS A 207 -6.87 -86.54 62.53
C LYS A 207 -6.95 -87.95 63.14
N THR A 208 -7.33 -88.07 64.42
CA THR A 208 -7.52 -89.36 65.09
C THR A 208 -8.76 -89.40 66.00
N GLU A 209 -9.95 -89.33 65.41
CA GLU A 209 -10.96 -90.42 65.46
C GLU A 209 -12.31 -90.01 64.81
N PRO A 210 -13.09 -90.96 64.23
CA PRO A 210 -14.34 -90.68 63.53
C PRO A 210 -15.61 -90.98 64.35
N THR A 211 -16.73 -90.34 64.00
CA THR A 211 -18.07 -90.97 63.77
C THR A 211 -19.21 -89.95 63.61
N ARG A 212 -19.16 -88.78 64.29
CA ARG A 212 -20.31 -87.84 64.35
C ARG A 212 -20.51 -86.91 63.14
N LEU A 213 -19.55 -86.79 62.22
CA LEU A 213 -19.55 -85.73 61.19
C LEU A 213 -20.36 -85.99 59.91
N LYS A 214 -20.99 -87.17 59.75
CA LYS A 214 -21.72 -87.53 58.51
C LYS A 214 -23.05 -86.79 58.27
N LYS A 215 -23.52 -85.91 59.18
CA LYS A 215 -24.69 -85.04 58.96
C LYS A 215 -24.36 -83.54 58.89
N THR A 216 -23.16 -83.14 59.31
CA THR A 216 -22.68 -81.77 59.14
C THR A 216 -21.93 -81.57 57.83
N ALA A 217 -21.33 -82.65 57.28
CA ALA A 217 -20.67 -82.63 55.97
C ALA A 217 -21.59 -82.16 54.84
N ASP A 218 -22.79 -82.74 54.69
CA ASP A 218 -23.69 -82.46 53.57
C ASP A 218 -24.17 -80.99 53.54
N LEU A 219 -24.47 -80.42 54.72
CA LEU A 219 -24.84 -79.00 54.88
C LEU A 219 -23.67 -78.07 54.57
N LEU A 220 -22.46 -78.41 55.02
CA LEU A 220 -21.25 -77.66 54.68
C LEU A 220 -20.91 -77.80 53.19
N GLN A 221 -21.18 -78.94 52.55
CA GLN A 221 -20.94 -79.16 51.13
C GLN A 221 -21.87 -78.29 50.27
N GLN A 222 -23.15 -78.16 50.64
CA GLN A 222 -24.05 -77.20 50.00
C GLN A 222 -23.57 -75.75 50.19
N ALA A 223 -23.20 -75.35 51.42
CA ALA A 223 -22.67 -74.01 51.69
C ALA A 223 -21.38 -73.71 50.91
N MET A 224 -20.47 -74.68 50.77
CA MET A 224 -19.26 -74.58 49.96
C MET A 224 -19.58 -74.42 48.47
N THR A 225 -20.55 -75.16 47.92
CA THR A 225 -20.94 -74.96 46.51
C THR A 225 -21.57 -73.59 46.26
N GLY A 226 -22.30 -73.03 47.23
CA GLY A 226 -22.79 -71.64 47.17
C GLY A 226 -21.63 -70.64 47.17
N LYS A 227 -20.71 -70.77 48.13
CA LYS A 227 -19.54 -69.88 48.22
C LYS A 227 -18.60 -69.97 47.01
N GLN A 228 -18.41 -71.15 46.44
CA GLN A 228 -17.64 -71.33 45.19
C GLN A 228 -18.34 -70.71 43.96
N ALA A 229 -19.68 -70.61 43.96
CA ALA A 229 -20.42 -69.91 42.92
C ALA A 229 -20.38 -68.37 43.08
N GLU A 230 -20.23 -67.87 44.31
CA GLU A 230 -19.95 -66.45 44.57
C GLU A 230 -18.50 -66.10 44.22
N GLU A 231 -17.53 -66.90 44.68
CA GLU A 231 -16.09 -66.77 44.41
C GLU A 231 -15.80 -66.73 42.90
N ARG A 232 -16.46 -67.59 42.10
CA ARG A 232 -16.37 -67.54 40.63
C ARG A 232 -16.92 -66.24 40.04
N LYS A 233 -18.06 -65.74 40.52
CA LYS A 233 -18.61 -64.46 40.03
C LYS A 233 -17.69 -63.28 40.33
N TYR A 234 -17.04 -63.27 41.50
CA TYR A 234 -16.05 -62.24 41.82
C TYR A 234 -14.76 -62.39 41.00
N LEU A 235 -14.35 -63.61 40.65
CA LEU A 235 -13.26 -63.87 39.70
C LEU A 235 -13.60 -63.42 38.27
N ASP A 236 -14.79 -63.75 37.77
CA ASP A 236 -15.26 -63.31 36.45
C ASP A 236 -15.34 -61.78 36.39
N GLN A 237 -15.84 -61.13 37.45
CA GLN A 237 -15.87 -59.66 37.59
C GLN A 237 -14.47 -59.04 37.67
N LEU A 238 -13.51 -59.67 38.36
CA LEU A 238 -12.12 -59.22 38.38
C LEU A 238 -11.48 -59.29 36.98
N VAL A 239 -11.71 -60.39 36.24
CA VAL A 239 -11.21 -60.55 34.86
C VAL A 239 -11.81 -59.52 33.91
N ASP A 240 -13.10 -59.19 34.05
CA ASP A 240 -13.74 -58.12 33.27
C ASP A 240 -13.19 -56.72 33.65
N ILE A 241 -12.85 -56.46 34.91
CA ILE A 241 -12.23 -55.21 35.37
C ILE A 241 -10.77 -55.09 34.89
N ASP A 242 -9.96 -56.14 35.05
CA ASP A 242 -8.58 -56.19 34.55
C ASP A 242 -8.53 -55.97 33.03
N ARG A 243 -9.52 -56.52 32.30
CA ARG A 243 -9.67 -56.30 30.86
C ARG A 243 -10.05 -54.85 30.51
N GLN A 244 -10.92 -54.22 31.29
CA GLN A 244 -11.24 -52.80 31.13
C GLN A 244 -10.01 -51.92 31.40
N LEU A 245 -9.26 -52.19 32.46
CA LEU A 245 -8.00 -51.50 32.79
C LEU A 245 -6.93 -51.68 31.71
N GLU A 246 -6.82 -52.88 31.12
CA GLU A 246 -5.95 -53.09 29.96
C GLU A 246 -6.35 -52.23 28.75
N ASP A 247 -7.64 -52.17 28.41
CA ASP A 247 -8.13 -51.44 27.25
C ASP A 247 -8.10 -49.91 27.47
N GLU A 248 -8.32 -49.44 28.70
CA GLU A 248 -8.03 -48.06 29.10
C GLU A 248 -6.53 -47.75 29.03
N GLY A 249 -5.65 -48.64 29.50
CA GLY A 249 -4.20 -48.52 29.35
C GLY A 249 -3.74 -48.44 27.88
N LYS A 250 -4.45 -49.12 26.97
CA LYS A 250 -4.20 -49.06 25.52
C LYS A 250 -4.72 -47.76 24.89
N THR A 251 -5.72 -47.09 25.46
CA THR A 251 -6.16 -45.75 24.99
C THR A 251 -5.33 -44.62 25.57
N LEU A 252 -4.89 -44.72 26.83
CA LEU A 252 -3.94 -43.81 27.45
C LEU A 252 -2.64 -43.70 26.64
N LYS A 253 -1.99 -44.83 26.33
CA LYS A 253 -0.75 -44.83 25.52
C LYS A 253 -0.93 -44.18 24.15
N LYS A 254 -2.05 -44.44 23.45
CA LYS A 254 -2.37 -43.78 22.17
C LYS A 254 -2.58 -42.28 22.32
N ASN A 255 -3.13 -41.82 23.44
CA ASN A 255 -3.28 -40.41 23.73
C ASN A 255 -1.95 -39.75 24.12
N GLU A 256 -1.05 -40.45 24.81
CA GLU A 256 0.32 -40.00 25.09
C GLU A 256 1.16 -39.88 23.81
N GLU A 257 1.15 -40.91 22.95
CA GLU A 257 1.79 -40.90 21.63
C GLU A 257 1.28 -39.73 20.77
N ARG A 258 -0.05 -39.53 20.73
CA ARG A 258 -0.68 -38.44 19.98
C ARG A 258 -0.38 -37.07 20.57
N ARG A 259 -0.26 -36.95 21.90
CA ARG A 259 0.15 -35.72 22.59
C ARG A 259 1.60 -35.38 22.31
N ALA A 260 2.50 -36.36 22.32
CA ALA A 260 3.91 -36.18 21.97
C ALA A 260 4.08 -35.76 20.50
N ALA A 261 3.31 -36.37 19.57
CA ALA A 261 3.30 -35.97 18.17
C ALA A 261 2.85 -34.51 17.98
N LEU A 262 1.70 -34.13 18.57
CA LEU A 262 1.22 -32.73 18.55
C LEU A 262 2.21 -31.76 19.19
N GLN A 263 2.88 -32.16 20.27
CA GLN A 263 3.87 -31.32 20.94
C GLN A 263 5.12 -31.11 20.06
N SER A 264 5.57 -32.13 19.33
CA SER A 264 6.64 -32.00 18.32
C SER A 264 6.21 -31.15 17.13
N GLU A 265 4.96 -31.23 16.69
CA GLU A 265 4.40 -30.45 15.59
C GLU A 265 4.29 -28.96 15.96
N ILE A 266 3.88 -28.66 17.21
CA ILE A 266 3.92 -27.31 17.79
C ILE A 266 5.37 -26.81 17.90
N GLN A 267 6.33 -27.64 18.33
CA GLN A 267 7.75 -27.25 18.41
C GLN A 267 8.29 -26.83 17.04
N LEU A 268 7.99 -27.59 15.98
CA LEU A 268 8.34 -27.27 14.60
C LEU A 268 7.65 -25.98 14.13
N ALA A 269 6.36 -25.81 14.41
CA ALA A 269 5.61 -24.59 14.07
C ALA A 269 6.21 -23.34 14.73
N VAL A 270 6.64 -23.41 16.00
CA VAL A 270 7.31 -22.30 16.70
C VAL A 270 8.62 -21.92 16.02
N THR A 271 9.52 -22.89 15.76
CA THR A 271 10.80 -22.59 15.08
C THR A 271 10.60 -22.03 13.66
N ALA A 272 9.53 -22.44 12.98
CA ALA A 272 9.14 -21.91 11.67
C ALA A 272 8.46 -20.52 11.74
N VAL A 273 8.03 -20.06 12.92
CA VAL A 273 7.60 -18.67 13.16
C VAL A 273 8.82 -17.81 13.53
N GLU A 274 9.69 -18.29 14.42
CA GLU A 274 10.92 -17.59 14.82
C GLU A 274 11.82 -17.24 13.62
N GLY A 275 12.03 -18.20 12.71
CA GLY A 275 12.78 -17.94 11.46
C GLY A 275 12.10 -16.92 10.53
N ARG A 276 10.76 -16.90 10.47
CA ARG A 276 10.02 -15.90 9.69
C ARG A 276 10.08 -14.52 10.32
N ASP A 277 10.03 -14.42 11.63
CA ASP A 277 10.25 -13.15 12.33
C ASP A 277 11.66 -12.60 12.06
N GLU A 278 12.66 -13.47 11.92
CA GLU A 278 14.03 -13.06 11.59
C GLU A 278 14.17 -12.61 10.13
N GLU A 279 13.52 -13.28 9.19
CA GLU A 279 13.37 -12.79 7.81
C GLU A 279 12.65 -11.43 7.78
N VAL A 280 11.55 -11.26 8.52
CA VAL A 280 10.79 -9.99 8.63
C VAL A 280 11.64 -8.89 9.25
N ARG A 281 12.41 -9.17 10.31
CA ARG A 281 13.37 -8.21 10.90
C ARG A 281 14.43 -7.81 9.86
N ALA A 282 14.99 -8.75 9.11
CA ALA A 282 15.99 -8.48 8.08
C ALA A 282 15.43 -7.61 6.94
N VAL A 283 14.23 -7.94 6.44
CA VAL A 283 13.52 -7.14 5.42
C VAL A 283 13.21 -5.74 5.96
N THR A 284 12.75 -5.62 7.20
CA THR A 284 12.43 -4.32 7.82
C THR A 284 13.69 -3.44 7.94
N GLN A 285 14.83 -4.02 8.34
CA GLN A 285 16.12 -3.31 8.35
C GLN A 285 16.59 -2.92 6.93
N HIS A 286 16.36 -3.77 5.93
CA HIS A 286 16.69 -3.46 4.54
C HIS A 286 15.82 -2.32 3.97
N VAL A 287 14.52 -2.30 4.30
CA VAL A 287 13.62 -1.18 3.95
C VAL A 287 14.06 0.11 4.68
N ALA A 288 14.46 0.03 5.94
CA ALA A 288 14.96 1.17 6.71
C ALA A 288 16.33 1.71 6.21
N LYS A 289 17.14 0.90 5.51
CA LYS A 289 18.30 1.38 4.75
C LYS A 289 17.88 2.04 3.45
N LEU A 290 17.05 1.36 2.64
CA LEU A 290 16.58 1.90 1.36
C LEU A 290 15.83 3.24 1.49
N LYS A 291 15.11 3.47 2.60
CA LYS A 291 14.52 4.79 2.90
C LYS A 291 15.58 5.88 3.04
N ARG A 292 16.61 5.66 3.88
CA ARG A 292 17.75 6.59 4.02
C ARG A 292 18.51 6.79 2.72
N ASP A 293 18.78 5.71 1.99
CA ASP A 293 19.45 5.78 0.68
C ASP A 293 18.63 6.62 -0.34
N MET A 294 17.30 6.62 -0.25
CA MET A 294 16.41 7.45 -1.06
C MET A 294 16.33 8.90 -0.56
N GLU A 295 16.33 9.12 0.76
CA GLU A 295 16.41 10.44 1.39
C GLU A 295 17.72 11.16 1.00
N ASP A 296 18.87 10.48 1.10
CA ASP A 296 20.18 10.97 0.67
C ASP A 296 20.22 11.26 -0.84
N ARG A 297 19.66 10.37 -1.67
CA ARG A 297 19.55 10.58 -3.13
C ARG A 297 18.64 11.76 -3.48
N MET A 298 17.55 11.97 -2.73
CA MET A 298 16.67 13.13 -2.89
C MET A 298 17.40 14.43 -2.52
N ALA A 299 18.12 14.46 -1.40
CA ALA A 299 18.93 15.61 -0.99
C ALA A 299 20.04 15.93 -2.02
N GLN A 300 20.75 14.91 -2.51
CA GLN A 300 21.74 15.06 -3.59
C GLN A 300 21.12 15.58 -4.89
N ARG A 301 19.93 15.08 -5.27
CA ARG A 301 19.21 15.56 -6.46
C ARG A 301 18.78 17.02 -6.31
N VAL A 302 18.23 17.42 -5.17
CA VAL A 302 17.86 18.83 -4.91
C VAL A 302 19.09 19.73 -5.00
N LYS A 303 20.22 19.32 -4.42
CA LYS A 303 21.50 20.05 -4.53
C LYS A 303 21.95 20.19 -5.99
N LEU A 304 21.92 19.11 -6.76
CA LEU A 304 22.27 19.13 -8.19
C LEU A 304 21.31 19.99 -9.03
N GLU A 305 20.02 20.01 -8.72
CA GLU A 305 19.06 20.90 -9.39
C GLU A 305 19.29 22.38 -9.05
N LEU A 306 19.73 22.70 -7.84
CA LEU A 306 20.16 24.05 -7.47
C LEU A 306 21.46 24.45 -8.20
N GLU A 307 22.44 23.56 -8.29
CA GLU A 307 23.68 23.77 -9.05
C GLU A 307 23.41 23.95 -10.55
N ILE A 308 22.52 23.14 -11.13
CA ILE A 308 22.06 23.29 -12.54
C ILE A 308 21.37 24.64 -12.73
N LYS A 309 20.40 25.02 -11.88
CA LYS A 309 19.72 26.32 -11.96
C LYS A 309 20.71 27.49 -11.81
N ALA A 310 21.75 27.37 -10.98
CA ALA A 310 22.81 28.36 -10.87
C ALA A 310 23.66 28.46 -12.15
N LYS A 311 24.04 27.32 -12.76
CA LYS A 311 24.77 27.29 -14.04
C LYS A 311 23.93 27.80 -15.21
N GLU A 312 22.63 27.52 -15.25
CA GLU A 312 21.71 28.10 -16.24
C GLU A 312 21.61 29.62 -16.12
N ARG A 313 21.48 30.17 -14.91
CA ARG A 313 21.48 31.62 -14.66
C ARG A 313 22.79 32.25 -15.15
N ALA A 314 23.94 31.68 -14.79
CA ALA A 314 25.25 32.14 -15.25
C ALA A 314 25.39 32.05 -16.78
N SER A 315 24.87 30.99 -17.42
CA SER A 315 24.86 30.85 -18.87
C SER A 315 24.00 31.92 -19.56
N ARG A 316 22.81 32.22 -19.02
CA ARG A 316 21.95 33.29 -19.53
C ARG A 316 22.62 34.67 -19.39
N GLN A 317 23.22 34.95 -18.23
CA GLN A 317 23.99 36.18 -18.00
C GLN A 317 25.18 36.32 -18.97
N ALA A 318 25.92 35.23 -19.20
CA ALA A 318 27.00 35.20 -20.19
C ALA A 318 26.50 35.41 -21.62
N GLN A 319 25.34 34.85 -21.99
CA GLN A 319 24.75 35.00 -23.31
C GLN A 319 24.12 36.40 -23.53
N GLU A 320 23.59 37.04 -22.48
CA GLU A 320 23.22 38.46 -22.50
C GLU A 320 24.44 39.37 -22.63
N ALA A 321 25.53 39.08 -21.92
CA ALA A 321 26.79 39.81 -22.04
C ALA A 321 27.38 39.65 -23.46
N LEU A 322 27.34 38.44 -24.04
CA LEU A 322 27.71 38.19 -25.42
C LEU A 322 26.83 39.00 -26.39
N SER A 323 25.50 38.98 -26.24
CA SER A 323 24.61 39.77 -27.11
C SER A 323 24.82 41.29 -26.98
N LYS A 324 25.22 41.78 -25.80
CA LYS A 324 25.63 43.18 -25.59
C LYS A 324 26.97 43.47 -26.30
N ALA A 325 27.94 42.56 -26.22
CA ALA A 325 29.22 42.67 -26.92
C ALA A 325 29.08 42.61 -28.45
N GLU A 326 28.24 41.70 -28.98
CA GLU A 326 27.90 41.61 -30.42
C GLU A 326 27.26 42.90 -30.93
N LYS A 327 26.38 43.54 -30.14
CA LYS A 327 25.77 44.83 -30.48
C LYS A 327 26.77 45.99 -30.45
N ALA A 328 27.71 45.97 -29.50
CA ALA A 328 28.81 46.94 -29.46
C ALA A 328 29.74 46.78 -30.67
N LEU A 329 30.19 45.55 -30.96
CA LEU A 329 31.00 45.21 -32.13
C LEU A 329 30.30 45.59 -33.43
N GLY A 330 29.00 45.29 -33.57
CA GLY A 330 28.20 45.68 -34.74
C GLY A 330 27.95 47.20 -34.87
N ALA A 331 28.15 47.98 -33.82
CA ALA A 331 28.20 49.45 -33.89
C ALA A 331 29.60 49.95 -34.28
N GLU A 332 30.65 49.38 -33.71
CA GLU A 332 32.04 49.69 -34.04
C GLU A 332 32.39 49.32 -35.50
N GLU A 333 31.89 48.19 -36.01
CA GLU A 333 31.97 47.83 -37.43
C GLU A 333 31.28 48.84 -38.36
N LYS A 334 30.22 49.52 -37.92
CA LYS A 334 29.56 50.58 -38.71
C LYS A 334 30.39 51.86 -38.71
N VAL A 335 31.03 52.20 -37.58
CA VAL A 335 31.99 53.30 -37.50
C VAL A 335 33.21 53.02 -38.39
N LEU A 336 33.78 51.82 -38.31
CA LEU A 336 34.90 51.38 -39.15
C LEU A 336 34.53 51.38 -40.64
N ARG A 337 33.32 50.96 -41.02
CA ARG A 337 32.82 51.10 -42.39
C ARG A 337 32.73 52.57 -42.82
N GLY A 338 32.11 53.43 -42.02
CA GLY A 338 32.04 54.88 -42.32
C GLY A 338 33.40 55.55 -42.45
N VAL A 339 34.38 55.18 -41.62
CA VAL A 339 35.77 55.65 -41.72
C VAL A 339 36.46 55.11 -42.98
N ASN A 340 36.22 53.86 -43.36
CA ASN A 340 36.78 53.27 -44.58
C ASN A 340 36.15 53.85 -45.86
N ASP A 341 34.84 54.15 -45.84
CA ASP A 341 34.13 54.81 -46.94
C ASP A 341 34.60 56.26 -47.11
N ALA A 342 34.80 57.00 -46.00
CA ALA A 342 35.42 58.32 -46.01
C ALA A 342 36.87 58.27 -46.53
N ALA A 343 37.66 57.28 -46.12
CA ALA A 343 39.00 57.05 -46.66
C ALA A 343 38.97 56.64 -48.16
N GLY A 344 37.89 56.00 -48.61
CA GLY A 344 37.60 55.73 -50.02
C GLY A 344 37.37 57.02 -50.81
N LEU A 345 36.51 57.91 -50.30
CA LEU A 345 36.27 59.25 -50.89
C LEU A 345 37.57 60.07 -50.99
N VAL A 346 38.39 60.09 -49.93
CA VAL A 346 39.69 60.77 -49.95
C VAL A 346 40.66 60.13 -50.95
N ARG A 347 40.63 58.80 -51.13
CA ARG A 347 41.41 58.14 -52.20
C ARG A 347 40.92 58.49 -53.60
N GLN A 348 39.63 58.78 -53.78
CA GLN A 348 39.03 59.16 -55.06
C GLN A 348 39.33 60.61 -55.47
N SER A 349 39.64 61.52 -54.54
CA SER A 349 40.06 62.91 -54.86
C SER A 349 41.57 63.08 -55.09
N ILE A 350 42.41 62.13 -54.64
CA ILE A 350 43.87 62.14 -54.90
C ILE A 350 44.22 62.27 -56.41
N PRO A 351 43.54 61.60 -57.37
CA PRO A 351 43.75 61.80 -58.81
C PRO A 351 43.47 63.23 -59.28
N GLU A 352 42.42 63.89 -58.78
CA GLU A 352 42.08 65.27 -59.15
C GLU A 352 43.10 66.25 -58.60
N ILE A 353 43.50 66.11 -57.33
CA ILE A 353 44.56 66.94 -56.73
C ILE A 353 45.89 66.74 -57.49
N LYS A 354 46.19 65.51 -57.95
CA LYS A 354 47.35 65.23 -58.81
C LYS A 354 47.23 65.87 -60.20
N SER A 355 46.05 65.96 -60.79
CA SER A 355 45.84 66.62 -62.09
C SER A 355 45.95 68.15 -61.96
N GLN A 356 45.43 68.74 -60.88
CA GLN A 356 45.60 70.15 -60.53
C GLN A 356 47.09 70.49 -60.35
N ILE A 357 47.86 69.67 -59.61
CA ILE A 357 49.31 69.82 -59.46
C ILE A 357 50.04 69.67 -60.82
N ALA A 358 49.57 68.83 -61.73
CA ALA A 358 50.15 68.69 -63.07
C ALA A 358 49.86 69.92 -63.97
N ASN A 359 48.67 70.51 -63.85
CA ASN A 359 48.29 71.73 -64.58
C ASN A 359 49.06 72.95 -64.06
N LEU A 360 49.12 73.16 -62.74
CA LEU A 360 49.94 74.21 -62.11
C LEU A 360 51.44 74.08 -62.49
N LYS A 361 51.95 72.85 -62.66
CA LYS A 361 53.32 72.62 -63.16
C LYS A 361 53.48 72.96 -64.65
N LYS A 362 52.45 72.80 -65.49
CA LYS A 362 52.45 73.27 -66.88
C LYS A 362 52.40 74.80 -66.96
N GLU A 363 51.59 75.45 -66.14
CA GLU A 363 51.50 76.91 -66.05
C GLU A 363 52.83 77.53 -65.56
N LEU A 364 53.47 76.91 -64.56
CA LEU A 364 54.80 77.33 -64.10
C LEU A 364 55.90 77.06 -65.16
N ALA A 365 55.71 76.10 -66.07
CA ALA A 365 56.60 75.87 -67.20
C ALA A 365 56.36 76.88 -68.35
N SER A 366 55.11 77.27 -68.64
CA SER A 366 54.82 78.29 -69.65
C SER A 366 55.27 79.69 -69.19
N ALA A 367 55.12 80.02 -67.90
CA ALA A 367 55.66 81.24 -67.30
C ALA A 367 57.19 81.32 -67.34
N ARG A 368 57.90 80.19 -67.23
CA ARG A 368 59.35 80.11 -67.46
C ARG A 368 59.72 80.25 -68.94
N SER A 369 58.87 79.76 -69.84
CA SER A 369 59.06 79.88 -71.29
C SER A 369 58.89 81.33 -71.77
N SER A 370 57.92 82.09 -71.23
CA SER A 370 57.79 83.53 -71.53
C SER A 370 58.95 84.34 -70.96
N LEU A 371 59.38 84.09 -69.71
CA LEU A 371 60.55 84.75 -69.13
C LEU A 371 61.81 84.56 -70.00
N ASN A 372 62.05 83.34 -70.49
CA ASN A 372 63.17 83.01 -71.37
C ASN A 372 63.07 83.59 -72.80
N LYS A 373 61.93 84.19 -73.19
CA LYS A 373 61.82 85.00 -74.43
C LYS A 373 62.22 86.44 -74.16
N MET A 374 61.67 87.06 -73.12
CA MET A 374 62.00 88.45 -72.74
C MET A 374 63.50 88.63 -72.46
N THR A 375 64.22 87.60 -72.00
CA THR A 375 65.68 87.65 -71.84
C THR A 375 66.44 87.62 -73.17
N LYS A 376 65.93 86.91 -74.20
CA LYS A 376 66.57 86.85 -75.52
C LYS A 376 66.36 88.12 -76.34
N GLU A 377 65.14 88.65 -76.30
CA GLU A 377 64.82 89.95 -76.90
C GLU A 377 65.71 91.07 -76.30
N ARG A 378 66.12 90.93 -75.02
CA ARG A 378 67.08 91.82 -74.36
C ARG A 378 68.56 91.59 -74.78
N GLU A 379 68.92 90.38 -75.21
CA GLU A 379 70.27 90.05 -75.72
C GLU A 379 70.46 90.41 -77.20
N GLU A 380 69.38 90.59 -77.95
CA GLU A 380 69.42 91.04 -79.35
C GLU A 380 69.55 92.56 -79.45
N ILE A 381 68.78 93.31 -78.64
CA ILE A 381 68.90 94.78 -78.50
C ILE A 381 70.32 95.22 -78.08
N GLY A 382 71.07 94.37 -77.38
CA GLY A 382 72.46 94.65 -77.02
C GLY A 382 73.46 94.62 -78.19
N LYS A 383 73.16 93.92 -79.29
CA LYS A 383 74.11 93.68 -80.40
C LYS A 383 74.08 94.77 -81.48
N ASP A 384 72.97 95.48 -81.60
CA ASP A 384 72.83 96.58 -82.56
C ASP A 384 73.54 97.88 -82.12
N VAL A 385 73.98 97.97 -80.86
CA VAL A 385 74.71 99.14 -80.33
C VAL A 385 76.20 99.11 -80.73
N ASP A 386 76.85 97.95 -80.70
CA ASP A 386 78.30 97.83 -80.95
C ASP A 386 78.69 98.00 -82.43
N VAL A 387 77.74 97.80 -83.36
CA VAL A 387 77.98 97.96 -84.81
C VAL A 387 78.09 99.45 -85.21
N GLY A 388 77.59 100.38 -84.39
CA GLY A 388 77.57 101.81 -84.69
C GLY A 388 78.92 102.53 -84.57
N ILE A 389 79.90 101.96 -83.85
CA ILE A 389 81.14 102.66 -83.47
C ILE A 389 82.31 102.40 -84.44
N LEU A 390 82.28 101.30 -85.20
CA LEU A 390 83.40 100.86 -86.07
C LEU A 390 83.33 101.33 -87.53
N LYS A 391 82.61 102.43 -87.82
CA LYS A 391 82.51 103.03 -89.18
C LYS A 391 82.68 104.56 -89.26
N LEU A 392 83.34 105.16 -88.27
CA LEU A 392 83.73 106.58 -88.31
C LEU A 392 85.18 106.78 -87.86
N LEU A 393 85.95 107.51 -88.69
CA LEU A 393 87.37 107.86 -88.57
C LEU A 393 88.33 106.65 -88.64
N GLN A 394 89.41 106.68 -89.43
CA GLN A 394 90.28 107.82 -89.72
C GLN A 394 90.93 107.80 -91.12
N THR A 395 91.21 109.00 -91.66
CA THR A 395 91.91 109.33 -92.91
C THR A 395 92.54 110.73 -92.74
N GLU A 396 93.58 111.19 -93.47
CA GLU A 396 94.49 110.56 -94.44
C GLU A 396 95.88 111.28 -94.38
N ASP A 397 96.54 111.56 -95.51
CA ASP A 397 97.74 112.42 -95.71
C ASP A 397 99.09 111.92 -95.13
N GLY A 398 100.27 112.20 -95.73
CA GLY A 398 100.64 113.09 -96.85
C GLY A 398 101.63 114.18 -96.36
N ASN A 399 102.66 114.64 -97.07
CA ASN A 399 103.18 114.42 -98.43
C ASN A 399 104.57 115.13 -98.52
N ALA A 400 105.51 114.78 -99.43
CA ALA A 400 106.65 115.69 -99.79
C ALA A 400 107.49 115.23 -101.00
N LYS A 401 107.75 116.16 -101.95
CA LYS A 401 108.82 116.11 -102.97
C LYS A 401 109.19 117.53 -103.42
N GLN A 402 110.46 117.82 -103.67
CA GLN A 402 110.97 118.57 -104.85
C GLN A 402 112.50 118.72 -104.77
N GLY A 403 113.14 119.03 -105.93
CA GLY A 403 114.58 119.29 -106.03
C GLY A 403 115.17 118.83 -107.36
N SER A 404 115.20 119.71 -108.36
CA SER A 404 115.86 119.49 -109.66
C SER A 404 116.36 120.81 -110.21
N ASN A 405 117.64 120.87 -110.59
CA ASN A 405 118.07 121.21 -111.95
C ASN A 405 119.60 121.14 -112.11
N LEU A 406 120.06 121.34 -113.34
CA LEU A 406 121.37 120.95 -113.85
C LEU A 406 122.32 122.16 -114.06
N GLN A 407 123.61 121.86 -114.20
CA GLN A 407 124.60 122.56 -115.04
C GLN A 407 125.21 123.92 -114.60
N ALA A 408 126.42 124.13 -115.12
CA ALA A 408 127.05 125.43 -115.43
C ALA A 408 127.55 126.35 -114.29
N ALA A 409 127.99 125.80 -113.15
CA ALA A 409 129.03 126.46 -112.35
C ALA A 409 130.44 126.22 -112.97
N LEU A 410 130.66 126.76 -114.18
CA LEU A 410 131.91 126.63 -114.92
C LEU A 410 132.97 127.59 -114.37
N GLU A 411 133.87 127.09 -113.51
CA GLU A 411 135.24 127.63 -113.35
C GLU A 411 136.14 126.74 -112.48
N GLY A 412 135.61 126.09 -111.43
CA GLY A 412 136.38 125.30 -110.44
C GLY A 412 136.95 123.95 -110.90
N VAL A 413 137.07 123.69 -112.20
CA VAL A 413 137.31 122.34 -112.78
C VAL A 413 138.76 121.85 -112.63
N LYS A 414 139.76 122.74 -112.50
CA LYS A 414 141.18 122.35 -112.65
C LYS A 414 141.96 122.02 -111.37
N GLU A 415 141.38 122.18 -110.18
CA GLU A 415 142.15 122.12 -108.92
C GLU A 415 141.64 121.09 -107.89
N ARG A 416 140.46 120.48 -108.11
CA ARG A 416 139.82 119.61 -107.10
C ARG A 416 139.75 118.12 -107.45
N GLU A 417 140.04 117.75 -108.69
CA GLU A 417 140.07 116.34 -109.13
C GLU A 417 141.15 115.51 -108.40
N ALA A 418 142.22 116.16 -107.91
CA ALA A 418 143.31 115.50 -107.19
C ALA A 418 142.95 115.04 -105.77
N ILE A 419 141.95 115.66 -105.11
CA ILE A 419 141.61 115.39 -103.69
C ILE A 419 140.43 114.40 -103.57
N LEU A 420 139.66 114.22 -104.64
CA LEU A 420 138.40 113.46 -104.59
C LEU A 420 138.59 111.93 -104.57
N ASN A 421 139.68 111.41 -105.14
CA ASN A 421 139.92 109.96 -105.20
C ASN A 421 140.14 109.33 -103.81
N ASP A 422 140.97 109.95 -102.97
CA ASP A 422 141.34 109.43 -101.64
C ASP A 422 140.13 109.31 -100.68
N LEU A 423 139.10 110.15 -100.87
CA LEU A 423 137.88 110.14 -100.05
C LEU A 423 136.89 109.03 -100.45
N MET A 424 136.93 108.53 -101.69
CA MET A 424 135.95 107.55 -102.19
C MET A 424 136.17 106.12 -101.67
N GLU A 425 137.37 105.77 -101.20
CA GLU A 425 137.62 104.45 -100.62
C GLU A 425 137.07 104.34 -99.18
N SER A 426 137.13 105.43 -98.40
CA SER A 426 136.65 105.44 -97.01
C SER A 426 135.13 105.27 -96.88
N ASP A 427 134.33 105.84 -97.80
CA ASP A 427 132.87 105.79 -97.71
C ASP A 427 132.31 104.39 -98.00
N ARG A 428 132.97 103.63 -98.89
CA ARG A 428 132.59 102.25 -99.23
C ARG A 428 132.66 101.29 -98.04
N ALA A 429 133.60 101.50 -97.11
CA ALA A 429 133.75 100.67 -95.92
C ALA A 429 132.55 100.84 -94.96
N LEU A 430 132.17 102.08 -94.65
CA LEU A 430 131.09 102.41 -93.71
C LEU A 430 129.71 101.93 -94.18
N GLN A 431 129.46 101.93 -95.50
CA GLN A 431 128.18 101.48 -96.05
C GLN A 431 127.96 99.96 -95.88
N ALA A 432 129.02 99.15 -95.80
CA ALA A 432 128.90 97.69 -95.63
C ALA A 432 128.40 97.29 -94.23
N GLU A 433 128.90 97.95 -93.18
CA GLU A 433 128.59 97.63 -91.78
C GLU A 433 127.13 97.96 -91.40
N LEU A 434 126.57 99.03 -92.00
CA LEU A 434 125.18 99.44 -91.83
C LEU A 434 124.17 98.46 -92.47
N VAL A 435 124.58 97.66 -93.45
CA VAL A 435 123.72 96.61 -94.04
C VAL A 435 123.66 95.38 -93.12
N ALA A 436 124.81 94.96 -92.57
CA ALA A 436 124.89 93.81 -91.68
C ALA A 436 124.06 94.00 -90.39
N THR A 437 124.19 95.15 -89.74
CA THR A 437 123.45 95.47 -88.50
C THR A 437 121.94 95.57 -88.70
N ARG A 438 121.46 96.00 -89.88
CA ARG A 438 120.03 95.97 -90.24
C ARG A 438 119.49 94.55 -90.41
N ALA A 439 120.27 93.65 -91.02
CA ALA A 439 119.89 92.25 -91.18
C ALA A 439 119.71 91.56 -89.82
N GLN A 440 120.62 91.81 -88.87
CA GLN A 440 120.60 91.20 -87.53
C GLN A 440 119.36 91.60 -86.70
N ARG A 441 118.88 92.85 -86.81
CA ARG A 441 117.61 93.26 -86.18
C ARG A 441 116.41 92.53 -86.81
N SER A 442 116.35 92.46 -88.14
CA SER A 442 115.26 91.79 -88.86
C SER A 442 115.16 90.27 -88.59
N THR A 443 116.25 89.62 -88.19
CA THR A 443 116.20 88.24 -87.66
C THR A 443 115.70 88.19 -86.21
N SER A 444 116.18 89.08 -85.34
CA SER A 444 115.77 89.12 -83.93
C SER A 444 114.27 89.39 -83.73
N ASP A 445 113.68 90.29 -84.53
CA ASP A 445 112.25 90.59 -84.45
C ASP A 445 111.36 89.40 -84.84
N ARG A 446 111.81 88.61 -85.83
CA ARG A 446 111.11 87.39 -86.27
C ARG A 446 111.14 86.30 -85.19
N ASP A 447 112.27 86.10 -84.53
CA ASP A 447 112.36 85.11 -83.44
C ASP A 447 111.60 85.57 -82.19
N MET A 448 111.57 86.87 -81.87
CA MET A 448 110.69 87.42 -80.83
C MET A 448 109.21 87.13 -81.11
N GLN A 449 108.73 87.39 -82.33
CA GLN A 449 107.34 87.06 -82.73
C GLN A 449 107.07 85.55 -82.65
N ARG A 450 108.05 84.71 -83.01
CA ARG A 450 107.96 83.25 -82.95
C ARG A 450 107.86 82.71 -81.51
N VAL A 451 108.58 83.34 -80.57
CA VAL A 451 108.48 83.03 -79.13
C VAL A 451 107.13 83.51 -78.57
N MET A 452 106.69 84.72 -78.91
CA MET A 452 105.39 85.26 -78.47
C MET A 452 104.20 84.44 -78.99
N GLY A 453 104.28 83.94 -80.22
CA GLY A 453 103.28 83.03 -80.79
C GLY A 453 103.20 81.69 -80.04
N LYS A 454 104.35 81.09 -79.70
CA LYS A 454 104.41 79.89 -78.85
C LYS A 454 103.85 80.15 -77.46
N LEU A 455 104.19 81.27 -76.83
CA LEU A 455 103.74 81.60 -75.49
C LEU A 455 102.21 81.68 -75.42
N ARG A 456 101.57 82.35 -76.41
CA ARG A 456 100.11 82.40 -76.51
C ARG A 456 99.48 81.02 -76.64
N SER A 457 99.97 80.17 -77.56
CA SER A 457 99.41 78.83 -77.72
C SER A 457 99.60 77.94 -76.48
N THR A 458 100.68 78.13 -75.70
CA THR A 458 100.84 77.44 -74.41
C THR A 458 99.91 77.94 -73.32
N VAL A 459 99.55 79.24 -73.30
CA VAL A 459 98.59 79.80 -72.34
C VAL A 459 97.16 79.37 -72.70
N GLU A 460 96.80 79.38 -73.98
CA GLU A 460 95.51 78.88 -74.48
C GLU A 460 95.34 77.38 -74.17
N ALA A 461 96.40 76.58 -74.36
CA ALA A 461 96.41 75.18 -73.97
C ALA A 461 96.30 74.98 -72.45
N LEU A 462 96.99 75.80 -71.64
CA LEU A 462 96.87 75.75 -70.18
C LEU A 462 95.44 76.02 -69.72
N GLN A 463 94.81 77.08 -70.22
CA GLN A 463 93.42 77.42 -69.91
C GLN A 463 92.43 76.32 -70.34
N GLY A 464 92.67 75.67 -71.49
CA GLY A 464 91.93 74.50 -71.92
C GLY A 464 92.06 73.32 -70.95
N HIS A 465 93.28 73.05 -70.45
CA HIS A 465 93.51 72.01 -69.44
C HIS A 465 92.90 72.36 -68.07
N GLU A 466 92.97 73.61 -67.61
CA GLU A 466 92.34 74.08 -66.38
C GLU A 466 90.81 73.91 -66.43
N ALA A 467 90.17 74.27 -67.54
CA ALA A 467 88.75 74.03 -67.75
C ALA A 467 88.38 72.54 -67.65
N VAL A 468 89.17 71.65 -68.28
CA VAL A 468 88.99 70.19 -68.19
C VAL A 468 89.20 69.67 -66.76
N ILE A 469 90.15 70.22 -66.00
CA ILE A 469 90.38 69.86 -64.58
C ILE A 469 89.17 70.26 -63.73
N VAL A 470 88.58 71.45 -63.93
CA VAL A 470 87.36 71.87 -63.23
C VAL A 470 86.19 70.94 -63.56
N ASP A 471 86.00 70.59 -64.83
CA ASP A 471 84.93 69.71 -65.29
C ASP A 471 85.07 68.27 -64.74
N LEU A 472 86.28 67.73 -64.69
CA LEU A 472 86.58 66.43 -64.08
C LEU A 472 86.42 66.45 -62.55
N THR A 473 86.83 67.53 -61.90
CA THR A 473 86.66 67.72 -60.44
C THR A 473 85.18 67.80 -60.07
N LYS A 474 84.38 68.52 -60.88
CA LYS A 474 82.93 68.58 -60.73
C LYS A 474 82.31 67.19 -60.88
N ARG A 475 82.60 66.46 -61.96
CA ARG A 475 82.12 65.07 -62.17
C ARG A 475 82.54 64.15 -61.02
N HIS A 476 83.76 64.28 -60.49
CA HIS A 476 84.20 63.51 -59.33
C HIS A 476 83.37 63.83 -58.07
N SER A 477 83.07 65.11 -57.83
CA SER A 477 82.20 65.53 -56.71
C SER A 477 80.75 65.02 -56.85
N GLU A 478 80.21 65.01 -58.07
CA GLU A 478 78.89 64.47 -58.40
C GLU A 478 78.85 62.94 -58.20
N MET A 479 79.87 62.22 -58.66
CA MET A 479 80.00 60.77 -58.45
C MET A 479 80.19 60.41 -56.96
N LEU A 480 80.94 61.21 -56.19
CA LEU A 480 81.04 61.04 -54.73
C LEU A 480 79.71 61.34 -54.02
N GLY A 481 78.93 62.30 -54.51
CA GLY A 481 77.57 62.58 -54.03
C GLY A 481 76.63 61.40 -54.28
N GLN A 482 76.66 60.82 -55.48
CA GLN A 482 75.91 59.62 -55.83
C GLN A 482 76.35 58.40 -55.01
N LEU A 483 77.66 58.18 -54.83
CA LEU A 483 78.16 57.07 -54.01
C LEU A 483 77.70 57.19 -52.55
N LYS A 484 77.66 58.41 -51.99
CA LYS A 484 77.13 58.67 -50.65
C LYS A 484 75.62 58.43 -50.55
N SER A 485 74.83 58.83 -51.56
CA SER A 485 73.38 58.58 -51.55
C SER A 485 73.02 57.11 -51.80
N PHE A 486 73.80 56.37 -52.59
CA PHE A 486 73.69 54.90 -52.66
C PHE A 486 74.09 54.23 -51.35
N GLY A 487 75.09 54.75 -50.63
CA GLY A 487 75.46 54.27 -49.30
C GLY A 487 74.36 54.44 -48.25
N THR A 488 73.71 55.60 -48.18
CA THR A 488 72.57 55.83 -47.26
C THR A 488 71.32 55.05 -47.69
N LEU A 489 71.10 54.88 -48.98
CA LEU A 489 70.04 54.00 -49.50
C LEU A 489 70.30 52.53 -49.11
N TYR A 490 71.54 52.04 -49.24
CA TYR A 490 71.93 50.69 -48.84
C TYR A 490 71.69 50.44 -47.34
N GLU A 491 72.11 51.36 -46.47
CA GLU A 491 71.88 51.21 -45.02
C GLU A 491 70.39 51.33 -44.64
N SER A 492 69.59 52.13 -45.36
CA SER A 492 68.14 52.16 -45.13
C SER A 492 67.45 50.87 -45.59
N VAL A 493 67.83 50.29 -46.73
CA VAL A 493 67.35 48.96 -47.19
C VAL A 493 67.84 47.84 -46.25
N LYS A 494 69.07 47.90 -45.75
CA LYS A 494 69.64 46.94 -44.79
C LYS A 494 68.94 46.98 -43.43
N THR A 495 68.64 48.18 -42.91
CA THR A 495 67.85 48.32 -41.67
C THR A 495 66.39 47.92 -41.86
N GLN A 496 65.78 48.17 -43.02
CA GLN A 496 64.46 47.62 -43.38
C GLN A 496 64.48 46.09 -43.45
N ARG A 497 65.47 45.48 -44.13
CA ARG A 497 65.66 44.01 -44.17
C ARG A 497 65.77 43.42 -42.77
N ASN A 498 66.56 44.04 -41.90
CA ASN A 498 66.72 43.56 -40.51
C ASN A 498 65.42 43.68 -39.70
N LYS A 499 64.63 44.75 -39.90
CA LYS A 499 63.29 44.87 -39.31
C LYS A 499 62.35 43.78 -39.80
N TYR A 500 62.29 43.53 -41.11
CA TYR A 500 61.47 42.44 -41.67
C TYR A 500 61.94 41.06 -41.17
N LEU A 501 63.23 40.83 -41.02
CA LEU A 501 63.76 39.57 -40.46
C LEU A 501 63.35 39.39 -38.99
N SER A 502 63.42 40.45 -38.19
CA SER A 502 62.94 40.44 -36.79
C SER A 502 61.42 40.23 -36.71
N PHE A 503 60.63 40.85 -37.59
CA PHE A 503 59.19 40.60 -37.68
C PHE A 503 58.87 39.16 -38.09
N ILE A 504 59.59 38.59 -39.07
CA ILE A 504 59.44 37.18 -39.48
C ILE A 504 59.75 36.23 -38.31
N GLN A 505 60.81 36.49 -37.55
CA GLN A 505 61.14 35.68 -36.37
C GLN A 505 60.06 35.80 -35.28
N SER A 506 59.55 37.01 -35.02
CA SER A 506 58.48 37.25 -34.05
C SER A 506 57.16 36.60 -34.47
N THR A 507 56.77 36.65 -35.75
CA THR A 507 55.55 35.98 -36.23
C THR A 507 55.71 34.47 -36.31
N GLN A 508 56.90 33.94 -36.60
CA GLN A 508 57.19 32.51 -36.51
C GLN A 508 57.11 31.99 -35.07
N GLN A 509 57.62 32.74 -34.09
CA GLN A 509 57.46 32.39 -32.67
C GLN A 509 55.98 32.44 -32.26
N ALA A 510 55.26 33.52 -32.58
CA ALA A 510 53.83 33.63 -32.27
C ALA A 510 52.99 32.52 -32.95
N GLN A 511 53.35 32.12 -34.17
CA GLN A 511 52.74 30.98 -34.86
C GLN A 511 53.01 29.66 -34.14
N ALA A 512 54.23 29.43 -33.65
CA ALA A 512 54.57 28.23 -32.87
C ALA A 512 53.78 28.19 -31.55
N GLU A 513 53.74 29.30 -30.79
CA GLU A 513 52.93 29.41 -29.57
C GLU A 513 51.44 29.18 -29.82
N LEU A 514 50.88 29.68 -30.92
CA LEU A 514 49.49 29.43 -31.30
C LEU A 514 49.25 27.95 -31.67
N VAL A 515 50.18 27.30 -32.36
CA VAL A 515 50.11 25.86 -32.67
C VAL A 515 50.18 25.01 -31.40
N GLU A 516 50.99 25.39 -30.41
CA GLU A 516 51.03 24.69 -29.12
C GLU A 516 49.75 24.90 -28.31
N ARG A 517 49.22 26.13 -28.25
CA ARG A 517 47.91 26.41 -27.63
C ARG A 517 46.78 25.63 -28.29
N LEU A 518 46.78 25.50 -29.63
CA LEU A 518 45.81 24.67 -30.35
C LEU A 518 45.92 23.18 -30.02
N LYS A 519 47.14 22.64 -29.81
CA LYS A 519 47.32 21.25 -29.34
C LYS A 519 46.78 21.06 -27.92
N VAL A 520 47.07 21.99 -27.00
CA VAL A 520 46.53 21.93 -25.63
C VAL A 520 45.00 21.97 -25.64
N LEU A 521 44.39 22.86 -26.44
CA LEU A 521 42.94 22.92 -26.59
C LEU A 521 42.33 21.69 -27.27
N SER A 522 43.04 21.05 -28.22
CA SER A 522 42.61 19.77 -28.81
C SER A 522 42.58 18.66 -27.77
N ASN A 523 43.65 18.53 -26.97
CA ASN A 523 43.72 17.56 -25.89
C ASN A 523 42.62 17.81 -24.83
N GLU A 524 42.36 19.07 -24.48
CA GLU A 524 41.28 19.44 -23.55
C GLU A 524 39.90 19.05 -24.11
N VAL A 525 39.63 19.27 -25.39
CA VAL A 525 38.38 18.81 -26.05
C VAL A 525 38.28 17.28 -26.08
N GLU A 526 39.38 16.56 -26.28
CA GLU A 526 39.41 15.08 -26.21
C GLU A 526 39.15 14.57 -24.79
N ILE A 527 39.74 15.19 -23.77
CA ILE A 527 39.48 14.89 -22.35
C ILE A 527 38.01 15.18 -21.99
N LEU A 528 37.52 16.38 -22.30
CA LEU A 528 36.14 16.79 -21.99
C LEU A 528 35.12 15.92 -22.71
N THR A 529 35.33 15.55 -23.99
CA THR A 529 34.43 14.63 -24.69
C THR A 529 34.53 13.20 -24.17
N GLY A 530 35.70 12.76 -23.69
CA GLY A 530 35.87 11.52 -22.95
C GLY A 530 35.08 11.50 -21.63
N GLU A 531 35.23 12.53 -20.80
CA GLU A 531 34.45 12.72 -19.57
C GLU A 531 32.96 12.79 -19.84
N THR A 532 32.52 13.55 -20.86
CA THR A 532 31.11 13.61 -21.25
C THR A 532 30.60 12.21 -21.58
N ARG A 533 31.29 11.46 -22.45
CA ARG A 533 30.90 10.07 -22.80
C ARG A 533 30.84 9.14 -21.59
N TYR A 534 31.77 9.28 -20.63
CA TYR A 534 31.76 8.50 -19.39
C TYR A 534 30.55 8.83 -18.52
N LYS A 535 30.29 10.12 -18.24
CA LYS A 535 29.14 10.60 -17.47
C LYS A 535 27.81 10.20 -18.13
N ASP A 536 27.77 10.24 -19.45
CA ASP A 536 26.63 9.83 -20.28
C ASP A 536 26.42 8.30 -20.27
N ALA A 537 27.46 7.50 -20.05
CA ALA A 537 27.37 6.05 -19.87
C ALA A 537 26.86 5.68 -18.46
N THR A 538 27.36 6.32 -17.41
CA THR A 538 26.82 6.15 -16.04
C THR A 538 25.36 6.59 -15.97
N LEU A 539 25.01 7.76 -16.52
CA LEU A 539 23.61 8.24 -16.54
C LEU A 539 22.66 7.29 -17.29
N ARG A 540 23.13 6.55 -18.32
CA ARG A 540 22.32 5.50 -18.98
C ARG A 540 22.14 4.28 -18.08
N LYS A 541 23.18 3.85 -17.35
CA LYS A 541 23.12 2.75 -16.37
C LYS A 541 22.15 3.09 -15.23
N ASP A 542 22.31 4.26 -14.63
CA ASP A 542 21.50 4.70 -13.49
C ASP A 542 20.01 4.85 -13.87
N ARG A 543 19.73 5.32 -15.10
CA ARG A 543 18.36 5.34 -15.67
C ARG A 543 17.78 3.95 -15.89
N ALA A 544 18.59 2.99 -16.34
CA ALA A 544 18.14 1.61 -16.52
C ALA A 544 17.84 0.92 -15.16
N GLU A 545 18.71 1.12 -14.16
CA GLU A 545 18.49 0.64 -12.79
C GLU A 545 17.24 1.27 -12.17
N THR A 546 17.05 2.59 -12.35
CA THR A 546 15.84 3.30 -11.89
C THR A 546 14.58 2.76 -12.55
N ALA A 547 14.60 2.50 -13.87
CA ALA A 547 13.49 1.90 -14.59
C ALA A 547 13.16 0.47 -14.11
N GLN A 548 14.19 -0.33 -13.82
CA GLN A 548 14.03 -1.66 -13.23
C GLN A 548 13.42 -1.61 -11.83
N ILE A 549 13.87 -0.69 -10.97
CA ILE A 549 13.30 -0.46 -9.62
C ILE A 549 11.83 -0.05 -9.72
N ILE A 550 11.47 0.85 -10.65
CA ILE A 550 10.08 1.26 -10.89
C ILE A 550 9.23 0.07 -11.37
N ALA A 551 9.74 -0.79 -12.25
CA ALA A 551 9.03 -1.99 -12.70
C ALA A 551 8.77 -2.97 -11.54
N VAL A 552 9.77 -3.22 -10.68
CA VAL A 552 9.61 -4.07 -9.49
C VAL A 552 8.64 -3.45 -8.49
N ALA A 553 8.70 -2.14 -8.24
CA ALA A 553 7.77 -1.43 -7.36
C ALA A 553 6.32 -1.49 -7.88
N ASN A 554 6.12 -1.39 -9.20
CA ASN A 554 4.79 -1.53 -9.81
C ASN A 554 4.26 -2.98 -9.75
N SER A 555 5.12 -4.00 -9.91
CA SER A 555 4.73 -5.40 -9.65
C SER A 555 4.30 -5.58 -8.20
N CYS A 556 5.13 -5.15 -7.25
CA CYS A 556 4.84 -5.25 -5.82
C CYS A 556 3.55 -4.53 -5.43
N ARG A 557 3.27 -3.35 -6.02
CA ARG A 557 1.97 -2.66 -5.86
C ARG A 557 0.80 -3.49 -6.39
N HIS A 558 0.93 -4.11 -7.57
CA HIS A 558 -0.11 -4.99 -8.12
C HIS A 558 -0.32 -6.25 -7.27
N ASP A 559 0.75 -6.87 -6.77
CA ASP A 559 0.69 -8.01 -5.86
C ASP A 559 0.01 -7.63 -4.53
N VAL A 560 0.31 -6.45 -3.96
CA VAL A 560 -0.38 -5.90 -2.78
C VAL A 560 -1.86 -5.65 -3.06
N SER A 561 -2.23 -5.03 -4.18
CA SER A 561 -3.65 -4.84 -4.55
C SER A 561 -4.39 -6.17 -4.69
N ARG A 562 -3.76 -7.20 -5.28
CA ARG A 562 -4.34 -8.55 -5.39
C ARG A 562 -4.53 -9.21 -4.02
N LEU A 563 -3.56 -9.06 -3.11
CA LEU A 563 -3.66 -9.60 -1.76
C LEU A 563 -4.71 -8.88 -0.91
N VAL A 564 -4.87 -7.55 -1.08
CA VAL A 564 -5.95 -6.79 -0.44
C VAL A 564 -7.32 -7.25 -0.93
N GLU A 565 -7.47 -7.49 -2.23
CA GLU A 565 -8.73 -8.00 -2.80
C GLU A 565 -9.05 -9.43 -2.30
N GLN A 566 -8.06 -10.33 -2.29
CA GLN A 566 -8.21 -11.68 -1.73
C GLN A 566 -8.57 -11.65 -0.23
N ARG A 567 -7.99 -10.72 0.54
CA ARG A 567 -8.34 -10.49 1.95
C ARG A 567 -9.78 -9.98 2.10
N ASN A 568 -10.25 -9.12 1.19
CA ASN A 568 -11.63 -8.62 1.22
C ASN A 568 -12.62 -9.77 0.95
N ILE A 569 -12.39 -10.57 -0.10
CA ILE A 569 -13.23 -11.74 -0.43
C ILE A 569 -13.30 -12.73 0.76
N LEU A 570 -12.14 -13.07 1.35
CA LEU A 570 -12.08 -13.95 2.52
C LEU A 570 -12.76 -13.35 3.77
N ARG A 571 -12.82 -12.01 3.88
CA ARG A 571 -13.56 -11.34 4.95
C ARG A 571 -15.06 -11.38 4.70
N ASP A 572 -15.51 -11.11 3.47
CA ASP A 572 -16.94 -11.21 3.11
C ASP A 572 -17.44 -12.66 3.30
N GLU A 573 -16.62 -13.66 2.97
CA GLU A 573 -16.89 -15.06 3.30
C GLU A 573 -16.92 -15.30 4.82
N MET A 574 -16.00 -14.73 5.60
CA MET A 574 -16.00 -14.86 7.06
C MET A 574 -17.26 -14.24 7.68
N ASP A 575 -17.62 -13.01 7.29
CA ASP A 575 -18.78 -12.28 7.81
C ASP A 575 -20.10 -12.97 7.39
N SER A 576 -20.14 -13.59 6.19
CA SER A 576 -21.24 -14.47 5.76
C SER A 576 -21.37 -15.74 6.61
N ASN A 577 -20.23 -16.39 6.92
CA ASN A 577 -20.19 -17.56 7.80
C ASN A 577 -20.60 -17.21 9.24
N VAL A 578 -20.20 -16.06 9.77
CA VAL A 578 -20.65 -15.56 11.09
C VAL A 578 -22.18 -15.39 11.09
N ALA A 579 -22.75 -14.77 10.05
CA ALA A 579 -24.20 -14.65 9.91
C ALA A 579 -24.92 -16.01 9.74
N GLU A 580 -24.25 -17.07 9.27
CA GLU A 580 -24.78 -18.45 9.28
C GLU A 580 -24.72 -19.11 10.67
N VAL A 581 -23.62 -18.90 11.40
CA VAL A 581 -23.46 -19.39 12.78
C VAL A 581 -24.49 -18.72 13.70
N GLU A 582 -24.76 -17.42 13.55
CA GLU A 582 -25.80 -16.72 14.30
C GLU A 582 -27.21 -17.27 14.00
N ARG A 583 -27.56 -17.44 12.71
CA ARG A 583 -28.85 -18.05 12.28
C ARG A 583 -29.01 -19.48 12.82
N SER A 584 -27.93 -20.26 12.81
CA SER A 584 -27.90 -21.62 13.34
C SER A 584 -28.05 -21.64 14.87
N SER A 585 -27.36 -20.74 15.57
CA SER A 585 -27.44 -20.59 17.02
C SER A 585 -28.84 -20.16 17.48
N ALA A 586 -29.47 -19.22 16.78
CA ALA A 586 -30.85 -18.82 17.02
C ALA A 586 -31.86 -19.97 16.83
N SER A 587 -31.61 -20.84 15.84
CA SER A 587 -32.40 -22.04 15.56
C SER A 587 -32.22 -23.11 16.66
N ILE A 588 -30.98 -23.34 17.12
CA ILE A 588 -30.67 -24.21 18.28
C ILE A 588 -31.37 -23.69 19.53
N THR A 589 -31.25 -22.39 19.84
CA THR A 589 -31.90 -21.75 20.99
C THR A 589 -33.43 -21.87 20.93
N SER A 590 -34.01 -21.97 19.72
CA SER A 590 -35.45 -22.24 19.57
C SER A 590 -35.81 -23.70 19.80
N ALA A 591 -35.05 -24.63 19.22
CA ALA A 591 -35.23 -26.07 19.48
C ALA A 591 -35.06 -26.41 20.97
N GLU A 592 -34.13 -25.76 21.68
CA GLU A 592 -33.95 -25.89 23.13
C GLU A 592 -35.18 -25.38 23.91
N ARG A 593 -35.73 -24.22 23.56
CA ARG A 593 -36.99 -23.72 24.13
C ARG A 593 -38.15 -24.68 23.89
N ASP A 594 -38.25 -25.24 22.68
CA ASP A 594 -39.30 -26.20 22.33
C ASP A 594 -39.14 -27.53 23.08
N ILE A 595 -37.90 -28.01 23.26
CA ILE A 595 -37.57 -29.18 24.10
C ILE A 595 -37.92 -28.93 25.57
N LEU A 596 -37.65 -27.73 26.11
CA LEU A 596 -38.02 -27.36 27.48
C LEU A 596 -39.55 -27.28 27.64
N GLY A 597 -40.25 -26.71 26.66
CA GLY A 597 -41.73 -26.69 26.63
C GLY A 597 -42.34 -28.09 26.58
N LEU A 598 -41.80 -28.98 25.73
CA LEU A 598 -42.20 -30.38 25.65
C LEU A 598 -41.92 -31.15 26.94
N LYS A 599 -40.73 -30.98 27.55
CA LYS A 599 -40.39 -31.59 28.84
C LYS A 599 -41.38 -31.16 29.92
N LYS A 600 -41.70 -29.86 30.01
CA LYS A 600 -42.71 -29.37 30.97
C LYS A 600 -44.08 -29.98 30.70
N SER A 601 -44.57 -29.93 29.46
CA SER A 601 -45.87 -30.52 29.09
C SER A 601 -45.94 -32.03 29.35
N PHE A 602 -44.81 -32.74 29.34
CA PHE A 602 -44.75 -34.16 29.67
C PHE A 602 -44.82 -34.41 31.18
N VAL A 603 -44.18 -33.55 31.99
CA VAL A 603 -44.31 -33.56 33.46
C VAL A 603 -45.75 -33.20 33.87
N ASP A 604 -46.30 -32.10 33.35
CA ASP A 604 -47.69 -31.68 33.59
C ASP A 604 -48.69 -32.82 33.24
N ALA A 605 -48.43 -33.57 32.16
CA ALA A 605 -49.25 -34.72 31.76
C ALA A 605 -49.03 -35.97 32.63
N ALA A 606 -47.82 -36.20 33.16
CA ALA A 606 -47.54 -37.27 34.09
C ALA A 606 -48.19 -37.00 35.46
N GLU A 607 -48.07 -35.80 36.00
CA GLU A 607 -48.77 -35.37 37.23
C GLU A 607 -50.29 -35.45 37.06
N GLY A 608 -50.82 -35.05 35.89
CA GLY A 608 -52.23 -35.23 35.53
C GLY A 608 -52.68 -36.69 35.44
N ARG A 609 -51.81 -37.60 35.00
CA ARG A 609 -52.06 -39.05 35.01
C ARG A 609 -52.06 -39.59 36.44
N ASP A 610 -51.10 -39.16 37.25
CA ASP A 610 -50.85 -39.74 38.58
C ASP A 610 -51.90 -39.29 39.59
N SER A 611 -52.29 -38.02 39.56
CA SER A 611 -53.44 -37.50 40.31
C SER A 611 -54.76 -38.17 39.90
N ALA A 612 -54.98 -38.41 38.61
CA ALA A 612 -56.14 -39.17 38.13
C ALA A 612 -56.07 -40.66 38.57
N GLY A 613 -54.87 -41.24 38.66
CA GLY A 613 -54.64 -42.59 39.19
C GLY A 613 -54.98 -42.70 40.67
N ILE A 614 -54.55 -41.73 41.48
CA ILE A 614 -54.89 -41.65 42.92
C ILE A 614 -56.41 -41.52 43.09
N ALA A 615 -57.06 -40.60 42.37
CA ALA A 615 -58.53 -40.43 42.45
C ALA A 615 -59.33 -41.65 41.95
N LEU A 616 -58.73 -42.53 41.13
CA LEU A 616 -59.31 -43.82 40.75
C LEU A 616 -59.10 -44.90 41.82
N LEU A 617 -57.98 -44.88 42.55
CA LEU A 617 -57.75 -45.75 43.70
C LEU A 617 -58.70 -45.39 44.85
N GLU A 618 -58.79 -44.11 45.23
CA GLU A 618 -59.72 -43.62 46.25
C GLU A 618 -61.16 -44.06 45.96
N ARG A 619 -61.59 -43.97 44.69
CA ARG A 619 -62.93 -44.44 44.26
C ARG A 619 -63.09 -45.95 44.23
N ASN A 620 -62.02 -46.70 44.05
CA ASN A 620 -62.06 -48.15 44.16
C ASN A 620 -62.21 -48.56 45.63
N ASP A 621 -61.50 -47.87 46.54
CA ASP A 621 -61.62 -48.07 47.99
C ASP A 621 -63.02 -47.68 48.50
N GLU A 622 -63.60 -46.55 48.01
CA GLU A 622 -65.02 -46.20 48.24
C GLU A 622 -65.96 -47.34 47.81
N LEU A 623 -65.73 -47.93 46.62
CA LEU A 623 -66.54 -49.04 46.11
C LEU A 623 -66.36 -50.33 46.93
N CYS A 624 -65.15 -50.66 47.37
CA CYS A 624 -64.88 -51.78 48.26
C CYS A 624 -65.63 -51.62 49.60
N VAL A 625 -65.55 -50.45 50.24
CA VAL A 625 -66.29 -50.14 51.48
C VAL A 625 -67.80 -50.21 51.26
N LEU A 626 -68.31 -49.75 50.11
CA LEU A 626 -69.74 -49.87 49.76
C LEU A 626 -70.16 -51.33 49.52
N HIS A 627 -69.31 -52.16 48.91
CA HIS A 627 -69.57 -53.59 48.73
C HIS A 627 -69.59 -54.34 50.08
N GLU A 628 -68.63 -54.10 50.96
CA GLU A 628 -68.64 -54.68 52.32
C GLU A 628 -69.87 -54.25 53.11
N LYS A 629 -70.24 -52.96 53.06
CA LYS A 629 -71.45 -52.42 53.69
C LYS A 629 -72.72 -53.06 53.14
N CYS A 630 -72.79 -53.29 51.83
CA CYS A 630 -73.92 -53.97 51.19
C CYS A 630 -74.00 -55.45 51.63
N ASN A 631 -72.88 -56.17 51.66
CA ASN A 631 -72.80 -57.55 52.14
C ASN A 631 -73.21 -57.67 53.63
N LEU A 632 -72.77 -56.73 54.47
CA LEU A 632 -73.17 -56.65 55.87
C LEU A 632 -74.68 -56.37 56.01
N GLN A 633 -75.23 -55.44 55.22
CA GLN A 633 -76.67 -55.17 55.20
C GLN A 633 -77.48 -56.39 54.73
N ALA A 634 -77.02 -57.12 53.71
CA ALA A 634 -77.65 -58.37 53.27
C ALA A 634 -77.63 -59.44 54.37
N SER A 635 -76.52 -59.58 55.11
CA SER A 635 -76.43 -60.48 56.27
C SER A 635 -77.41 -60.10 57.40
N VAL A 636 -77.57 -58.79 57.66
CA VAL A 636 -78.54 -58.27 58.64
C VAL A 636 -79.98 -58.49 58.18
N LEU A 637 -80.28 -58.24 56.91
CA LEU A 637 -81.61 -58.48 56.32
C LEU A 637 -81.99 -59.96 56.37
N LEU A 638 -81.07 -60.88 56.05
CA LEU A 638 -81.33 -62.33 56.13
C LEU A 638 -81.63 -62.78 57.59
N LYS A 639 -80.90 -62.24 58.57
CA LYS A 639 -81.16 -62.47 60.00
C LYS A 639 -82.53 -61.91 60.42
N GLY A 640 -82.87 -60.70 59.95
CA GLY A 640 -84.17 -60.07 60.19
C GLY A 640 -85.34 -60.86 59.57
N GLN A 641 -85.19 -61.29 58.32
CA GLN A 641 -86.17 -62.12 57.60
C GLN A 641 -86.40 -63.45 58.32
N LYS A 642 -85.33 -64.13 58.77
CA LYS A 642 -85.47 -65.33 59.60
C LYS A 642 -86.24 -65.04 60.89
N SER A 643 -85.89 -63.97 61.62
CA SER A 643 -86.61 -63.57 62.83
C SER A 643 -88.08 -63.23 62.59
N LEU A 644 -88.45 -62.72 61.40
CA LEU A 644 -89.84 -62.48 61.01
C LEU A 644 -90.58 -63.79 60.72
N VAL A 645 -89.95 -64.75 60.05
CA VAL A 645 -90.52 -66.11 59.86
C VAL A 645 -90.70 -66.81 61.21
N ASP A 646 -89.70 -66.74 62.10
CA ASP A 646 -89.78 -67.30 63.46
C ASP A 646 -90.89 -66.62 64.30
N LEU A 647 -91.24 -65.35 64.02
CA LEU A 647 -92.37 -64.64 64.64
C LEU A 647 -93.72 -65.02 64.02
N ASP A 648 -93.82 -65.14 62.69
CA ASP A 648 -95.03 -65.57 61.98
C ASP A 648 -95.43 -67.00 62.34
N VAL A 649 -94.46 -67.92 62.46
CA VAL A 649 -94.70 -69.29 62.96
C VAL A 649 -95.25 -69.27 64.40
N ARG A 650 -94.71 -68.40 65.27
CA ARG A 650 -95.25 -68.21 66.65
C ARG A 650 -96.65 -67.61 66.63
N ALA A 651 -96.92 -66.62 65.80
CA ALA A 651 -98.25 -66.02 65.65
C ALA A 651 -99.27 -67.04 65.13
N LYS A 652 -98.90 -67.86 64.14
CA LYS A 652 -99.72 -68.98 63.63
C LYS A 652 -99.99 -70.02 64.72
N HIS A 653 -98.99 -70.39 65.52
CA HIS A 653 -99.17 -71.30 66.64
C HIS A 653 -100.14 -70.74 67.71
N ILE A 654 -99.98 -69.47 68.11
CA ILE A 654 -100.91 -68.80 69.03
C ILE A 654 -102.33 -68.73 68.44
N ASN A 655 -102.47 -68.42 67.15
CA ASN A 655 -103.76 -68.41 66.44
C ASN A 655 -104.39 -69.80 66.24
N LEU A 656 -103.63 -70.89 66.35
CA LEU A 656 -104.17 -72.25 66.43
C LEU A 656 -104.64 -72.57 67.86
N LEU A 657 -103.84 -72.22 68.88
CA LEU A 657 -104.24 -72.38 70.28
C LEU A 657 -105.54 -71.62 70.59
N ILE A 658 -105.67 -70.36 70.13
CA ILE A 658 -106.89 -69.56 70.27
C ILE A 658 -108.10 -70.31 69.68
N ARG A 659 -108.01 -70.80 68.43
CA ARG A 659 -109.09 -71.58 67.80
C ARG A 659 -109.43 -72.87 68.53
N ASP A 660 -108.44 -73.55 69.11
CA ASP A 660 -108.68 -74.74 69.92
C ASP A 660 -109.37 -74.42 71.26
N TYR A 661 -109.10 -73.26 71.86
CA TYR A 661 -109.84 -72.79 73.03
C TYR A 661 -111.26 -72.30 72.66
N GLU A 662 -111.43 -71.58 71.55
CA GLU A 662 -112.75 -71.21 71.00
C GLU A 662 -113.62 -72.45 70.75
N ARG A 663 -113.07 -73.47 70.08
CA ARG A 663 -113.73 -74.76 69.84
C ARG A 663 -114.12 -75.49 71.12
N LYS A 664 -113.27 -75.45 72.16
CA LYS A 664 -113.60 -76.03 73.49
C LYS A 664 -114.75 -75.27 74.16
N VAL A 665 -114.77 -73.93 74.05
CA VAL A 665 -115.86 -73.09 74.56
C VAL A 665 -117.17 -73.33 73.80
N GLU A 666 -117.14 -73.50 72.47
CA GLU A 666 -118.32 -73.90 71.70
C GLU A 666 -118.84 -75.28 72.08
N LEU A 667 -117.95 -76.27 72.29
CA LEU A 667 -118.33 -77.60 72.70
C LEU A 667 -119.02 -77.58 74.08
N ALA A 668 -118.45 -76.85 75.04
CA ALA A 668 -119.05 -76.65 76.36
C ALA A 668 -120.43 -75.98 76.28
N LYS A 669 -120.59 -74.95 75.43
CA LYS A 669 -121.88 -74.29 75.16
C LYS A 669 -122.93 -75.21 74.54
N LYS A 670 -122.52 -76.22 73.76
CA LYS A 670 -123.44 -77.21 73.15
C LYS A 670 -123.86 -78.31 74.12
N ILE A 671 -122.95 -78.76 75.00
CA ILE A 671 -123.20 -79.85 75.96
C ILE A 671 -124.02 -79.36 77.18
N GLY A 672 -123.81 -78.12 77.65
CA GLY A 672 -124.51 -77.58 78.82
C GLY A 672 -126.04 -77.73 78.81
N PRO A 673 -126.75 -77.38 77.71
CA PRO A 673 -128.20 -77.59 77.58
C PRO A 673 -128.66 -79.04 77.58
N GLU A 674 -127.79 -80.01 77.25
CA GLU A 674 -128.12 -81.44 77.32
C GLU A 674 -128.02 -81.96 78.75
N ILE A 675 -127.00 -81.53 79.50
CA ILE A 675 -126.88 -81.84 80.95
C ILE A 675 -128.15 -81.38 81.70
N SER A 676 -128.60 -80.15 81.47
CA SER A 676 -129.81 -79.62 82.12
C SER A 676 -131.09 -80.42 81.79
N LYS A 677 -131.21 -80.97 80.58
CA LYS A 677 -132.33 -81.87 80.23
C LYS A 677 -132.23 -83.23 80.91
N TYR A 678 -131.03 -83.77 81.10
CA TYR A 678 -130.85 -85.01 81.84
C TYR A 678 -131.14 -84.82 83.34
N GLU A 679 -130.83 -83.65 83.92
CA GLU A 679 -131.24 -83.28 85.27
C GLU A 679 -132.77 -83.24 85.41
N GLU A 680 -133.48 -82.58 84.48
CA GLU A 680 -134.96 -82.58 84.44
C GLU A 680 -135.56 -84.00 84.34
N GLN A 681 -134.99 -84.86 83.49
CA GLN A 681 -135.43 -86.25 83.33
C GLN A 681 -135.20 -87.09 84.60
N ILE A 682 -134.07 -86.91 85.28
CA ILE A 682 -133.78 -87.58 86.57
C ILE A 682 -134.78 -87.13 87.63
N HIS A 683 -135.11 -85.83 87.70
CA HIS A 683 -136.13 -85.34 88.63
C HIS A 683 -137.53 -85.90 88.35
N ALA A 684 -137.92 -86.05 87.08
CA ALA A 684 -139.19 -86.68 86.71
C ALA A 684 -139.26 -88.17 87.13
N MET A 685 -138.22 -88.96 86.85
CA MET A 685 -138.16 -90.38 87.23
C MET A 685 -138.13 -90.59 88.75
N LEU A 686 -137.58 -89.65 89.52
CA LEU A 686 -137.59 -89.70 90.98
C LEU A 686 -139.00 -89.47 91.56
N ALA A 687 -139.83 -88.63 90.93
CA ALA A 687 -141.23 -88.44 91.34
C ALA A 687 -142.09 -89.68 91.02
N GLU A 688 -141.96 -90.24 89.82
CA GLU A 688 -142.69 -91.45 89.39
C GLU A 688 -142.41 -92.65 90.30
N ARG A 689 -141.17 -92.80 90.79
CA ARG A 689 -140.79 -93.81 91.79
C ARG A 689 -141.63 -93.70 93.08
N ASP A 690 -141.86 -92.48 93.57
CA ASP A 690 -142.45 -92.26 94.88
C ASP A 690 -143.98 -92.47 94.87
N ASP A 691 -144.65 -92.12 93.76
CA ASP A 691 -146.06 -92.49 93.53
C ASP A 691 -146.25 -94.02 93.45
N LEU A 692 -145.31 -94.75 92.84
CA LEU A 692 -145.37 -96.21 92.73
C LEU A 692 -145.16 -96.92 94.08
N LEU A 693 -144.38 -96.35 94.99
CA LEU A 693 -144.19 -96.90 96.34
C LEU A 693 -145.49 -96.85 97.16
N VAL A 694 -146.25 -95.75 97.08
CA VAL A 694 -147.56 -95.61 97.75
C VAL A 694 -148.55 -96.66 97.25
N GLN A 695 -148.61 -96.87 95.93
CA GLN A 695 -149.46 -97.91 95.32
C GLN A 695 -149.07 -99.33 95.76
N GLY A 696 -147.77 -99.58 95.98
CA GLY A 696 -147.25 -100.84 96.50
C GLY A 696 -147.78 -101.20 97.90
N GLU A 697 -147.85 -100.24 98.82
CA GLU A 697 -148.36 -100.49 100.18
C GLU A 697 -149.87 -100.81 100.22
N GLU A 698 -150.66 -100.20 99.33
CA GLU A 698 -152.09 -100.53 99.20
C GLU A 698 -152.30 -101.95 98.68
N LEU A 699 -151.49 -102.38 97.70
CA LEU A 699 -151.57 -103.71 97.12
C LEU A 699 -151.08 -104.77 98.11
N ALA A 700 -150.04 -104.48 98.91
CA ALA A 700 -149.56 -105.37 99.96
C ALA A 700 -150.65 -105.69 101.00
N LYS A 701 -151.45 -104.70 101.43
CA LYS A 701 -152.58 -104.90 102.36
C LYS A 701 -153.69 -105.78 101.77
N LYS A 702 -153.87 -105.76 100.44
CA LYS A 702 -154.86 -106.60 99.72
C LYS A 702 -154.35 -108.04 99.45
N LEU A 703 -153.10 -108.35 99.81
CA LEU A 703 -152.44 -109.63 99.53
C LEU A 703 -152.39 -110.61 100.72
N VAL A 704 -152.97 -110.24 101.88
CA VAL A 704 -152.86 -111.01 103.14
C VAL A 704 -154.07 -111.92 103.40
N ASP A 705 -155.25 -111.61 102.85
CA ASP A 705 -156.42 -112.49 102.91
C ASP A 705 -156.38 -113.56 101.79
N PRO A 706 -156.40 -114.88 102.11
CA PRO A 706 -155.94 -115.91 101.17
C PRO A 706 -157.05 -116.60 100.38
N ASN A 707 -157.47 -116.05 99.23
CA ASN A 707 -158.02 -116.89 98.15
C ASN A 707 -157.98 -116.24 96.73
N THR A 708 -157.47 -116.98 95.74
CA THR A 708 -157.58 -116.86 94.25
C THR A 708 -156.21 -117.12 93.56
N GLU A 709 -156.22 -117.81 92.42
CA GLU A 709 -155.03 -118.44 91.79
C GLU A 709 -154.45 -117.68 90.58
N GLY A 710 -153.23 -118.03 90.16
CA GLY A 710 -152.66 -117.76 88.82
C GLY A 710 -151.35 -116.97 88.78
N ARG A 711 -150.22 -117.57 88.34
CA ARG A 711 -148.87 -116.99 88.52
C ARG A 711 -147.91 -117.08 87.31
N TRP A 712 -147.87 -116.02 86.49
CA TRP A 712 -146.69 -115.40 85.80
C TRP A 712 -145.74 -116.18 84.84
N ARG A 713 -145.43 -115.60 83.65
CA ARG A 713 -144.06 -115.60 83.02
C ARG A 713 -143.82 -114.51 81.93
N SER A 714 -142.72 -114.54 81.15
CA SER A 714 -141.94 -113.32 80.77
C SER A 714 -141.04 -113.37 79.48
N LEU A 715 -140.73 -112.19 78.88
CA LEU A 715 -139.54 -111.69 78.10
C LEU A 715 -138.98 -112.31 76.77
N GLU A 716 -138.47 -111.48 75.81
CA GLU A 716 -137.28 -111.73 74.90
C GLU A 716 -136.80 -110.58 73.93
N LYS A 717 -135.76 -110.78 73.06
CA LYS A 717 -135.01 -109.79 72.19
C LYS A 717 -134.10 -110.42 71.04
N PRO A 718 -133.88 -109.81 69.83
CA PRO A 718 -132.82 -110.23 68.85
C PRO A 718 -132.09 -109.12 67.97
N THR A 719 -131.27 -109.51 66.95
CA THR A 719 -130.34 -108.70 66.03
C THR A 719 -130.48 -109.07 64.49
N GLU A 720 -129.66 -108.81 63.43
CA GLU A 720 -128.26 -108.31 63.13
C GLU A 720 -128.00 -107.97 61.58
N ALA A 721 -126.73 -107.85 61.08
CA ALA A 721 -126.18 -107.94 59.66
C ALA A 721 -125.50 -106.70 58.93
N ALA A 722 -124.74 -106.90 57.81
CA ALA A 722 -123.69 -105.97 57.29
C ALA A 722 -123.30 -105.96 55.74
N GLU A 723 -122.52 -104.92 55.33
CA GLU A 723 -121.59 -104.68 54.16
C GLU A 723 -121.99 -104.72 52.65
N ASP A 724 -121.38 -103.84 51.83
CA ASP A 724 -121.33 -103.88 50.34
C ASP A 724 -120.07 -103.14 49.76
N ARG A 725 -119.62 -103.50 48.54
CA ARG A 725 -118.30 -103.21 47.92
C ARG A 725 -118.35 -102.30 46.68
N THR A 726 -119.53 -101.92 46.21
CA THR A 726 -119.77 -101.13 44.98
C THR A 726 -119.26 -99.67 45.08
N THR A 727 -119.42 -99.05 46.25
CA THR A 727 -119.20 -97.62 46.54
C THR A 727 -117.78 -97.10 46.27
N LEU A 728 -116.76 -97.96 46.31
CA LEU A 728 -115.36 -97.58 46.12
C LEU A 728 -115.01 -97.29 44.65
N LEU A 729 -115.70 -97.91 43.69
CA LEU A 729 -115.43 -97.71 42.25
C LEU A 729 -115.98 -96.40 41.73
N GLU A 730 -117.13 -95.94 42.25
CA GLU A 730 -117.67 -94.62 41.95
C GLU A 730 -116.73 -93.52 42.47
N ARG A 731 -116.16 -93.73 43.66
CA ARG A 731 -115.23 -92.80 44.30
C ARG A 731 -113.95 -92.57 43.48
N GLN A 732 -113.50 -93.53 42.67
CA GLN A 732 -112.34 -93.37 41.79
C GLN A 732 -112.65 -92.45 40.60
N LYS A 733 -113.74 -92.71 39.87
CA LYS A 733 -114.17 -91.85 38.74
C LYS A 733 -114.44 -90.41 39.19
N ASP A 734 -114.96 -90.28 40.41
CA ASP A 734 -115.22 -89.00 41.06
C ASP A 734 -113.94 -88.24 41.46
N LEU A 735 -112.75 -88.87 41.43
CA LEU A 735 -111.46 -88.20 41.58
C LEU A 735 -110.83 -87.87 40.22
N GLU A 736 -110.93 -88.78 39.25
CA GLU A 736 -110.44 -88.57 37.87
C GLU A 736 -111.09 -87.33 37.21
N SER A 737 -112.39 -87.12 37.42
CA SER A 737 -113.10 -85.92 36.94
C SER A 737 -112.60 -84.62 37.59
N LYS A 738 -112.20 -84.66 38.87
CA LYS A 738 -111.71 -83.50 39.63
C LYS A 738 -110.27 -83.11 39.23
N ILE A 739 -109.48 -84.06 38.74
CA ILE A 739 -108.16 -83.79 38.15
C ILE A 739 -108.31 -83.06 36.82
N LEU A 740 -109.18 -83.53 35.92
CA LEU A 740 -109.42 -82.88 34.62
C LEU A 740 -109.93 -81.43 34.76
N ILE A 741 -110.78 -81.16 35.77
CA ILE A 741 -111.21 -79.79 36.11
C ILE A 741 -110.04 -78.91 36.59
N LYS A 742 -109.04 -79.49 37.26
CA LYS A 742 -107.85 -78.76 37.74
C LYS A 742 -106.86 -78.45 36.63
N ASP A 743 -106.65 -79.37 35.68
CA ASP A 743 -105.78 -79.11 34.53
C ASP A 743 -106.35 -77.99 33.64
N ASN A 744 -107.67 -77.95 33.43
CA ASN A 744 -108.34 -76.85 32.73
C ASN A 744 -108.16 -75.50 33.47
N GLN A 745 -108.27 -75.48 34.80
CA GLN A 745 -108.01 -74.25 35.59
C GLN A 745 -106.55 -73.77 35.49
N ILE A 746 -105.59 -74.68 35.28
CA ILE A 746 -104.19 -74.29 35.04
C ILE A 746 -104.04 -73.67 33.64
N GLN A 747 -104.72 -74.19 32.62
CA GLN A 747 -104.71 -73.60 31.27
C GLN A 747 -105.37 -72.21 31.24
N GLU A 748 -106.49 -72.02 31.95
CA GLU A 748 -107.09 -70.69 32.14
C GLU A 748 -106.12 -69.72 32.85
N GLN A 749 -105.40 -70.17 33.87
CA GLN A 749 -104.40 -69.34 34.55
C GLN A 749 -103.18 -69.01 33.69
N MET A 750 -102.77 -69.89 32.77
CA MET A 750 -101.72 -69.60 31.80
C MET A 750 -102.16 -68.54 30.78
N LEU A 751 -103.39 -68.63 30.26
CA LEU A 751 -103.95 -67.59 29.39
C LEU A 751 -104.04 -66.22 30.09
N VAL A 752 -104.38 -66.19 31.38
CA VAL A 752 -104.34 -64.95 32.17
C VAL A 752 -102.92 -64.41 32.36
N ILE A 753 -101.90 -65.26 32.41
CA ILE A 753 -100.49 -64.81 32.44
C ILE A 753 -100.09 -64.20 31.09
N ASP A 754 -100.45 -64.81 29.97
CA ASP A 754 -100.20 -64.24 28.63
C ASP A 754 -100.94 -62.89 28.44
N GLU A 755 -102.17 -62.77 28.94
CA GLU A 755 -102.94 -61.51 28.95
C GLU A 755 -102.24 -60.44 29.82
N ILE A 756 -101.71 -60.83 30.98
CA ILE A 756 -100.93 -59.95 31.88
C ILE A 756 -99.60 -59.51 31.24
N ASP A 757 -98.87 -60.40 30.56
CA ASP A 757 -97.62 -60.03 29.89
C ASP A 757 -97.87 -59.15 28.66
N ASN A 758 -98.99 -59.34 27.94
CA ASN A 758 -99.46 -58.42 26.91
C ASN A 758 -99.87 -57.06 27.50
N LEU A 759 -100.53 -57.02 28.66
CA LEU A 759 -100.81 -55.78 29.39
C LEU A 759 -99.51 -55.09 29.89
N ILE A 760 -98.51 -55.85 30.30
CA ILE A 760 -97.18 -55.32 30.68
C ILE A 760 -96.43 -54.77 29.46
N ALA A 761 -96.55 -55.42 28.29
CA ALA A 761 -96.04 -54.89 27.02
C ALA A 761 -96.76 -53.60 26.62
N GLY A 762 -98.10 -53.58 26.70
CA GLY A 762 -98.93 -52.40 26.48
C GLY A 762 -98.61 -51.25 27.43
N LEU A 763 -98.38 -51.53 28.72
CA LEU A 763 -97.93 -50.54 29.70
C LEU A 763 -96.52 -50.02 29.42
N LYS A 764 -95.57 -50.87 29.02
CA LYS A 764 -94.24 -50.43 28.56
C LYS A 764 -94.35 -49.51 27.33
N GLN A 765 -95.28 -49.79 26.42
CA GLN A 765 -95.53 -48.95 25.25
C GLN A 765 -96.26 -47.64 25.61
N ALA A 766 -97.23 -47.66 26.51
CA ALA A 766 -97.93 -46.47 27.02
C ALA A 766 -96.99 -45.54 27.83
N VAL A 767 -96.07 -46.10 28.61
CA VAL A 767 -94.99 -45.35 29.29
C VAL A 767 -94.02 -44.69 28.30
N SER A 768 -94.01 -45.09 27.02
CA SER A 768 -93.27 -44.38 25.97
C SER A 768 -94.07 -43.25 25.30
N THR A 769 -95.39 -43.16 25.53
CA THR A 769 -96.29 -42.25 24.80
C THR A 769 -97.15 -41.31 25.67
N GLN A 770 -97.10 -41.37 27.01
CA GLN A 770 -97.83 -40.43 27.89
C GLN A 770 -96.94 -39.64 28.88
N SER A 771 -97.05 -38.31 28.75
CA SER A 771 -96.68 -37.20 29.65
C SER A 771 -95.30 -37.18 30.33
N ASP A 772 -94.45 -36.28 29.81
CA ASP A 772 -93.95 -35.10 30.54
C ASP A 772 -93.54 -35.23 32.01
N THR A 773 -92.22 -35.16 32.22
CA THR A 773 -91.48 -34.31 33.19
C THR A 773 -90.12 -34.93 33.47
N ARG A 774 -90.07 -36.26 33.62
CA ARG A 774 -88.84 -37.05 33.80
C ARG A 774 -88.04 -37.23 32.50
N THR A 775 -88.69 -36.98 31.36
CA THR A 775 -88.18 -37.17 30.00
C THR A 775 -87.04 -36.21 29.65
N THR A 776 -87.01 -34.99 30.20
CA THR A 776 -85.95 -34.00 29.91
C THR A 776 -84.60 -34.46 30.45
N PHE A 777 -84.50 -34.88 31.71
CA PHE A 777 -83.25 -35.39 32.29
C PHE A 777 -82.73 -36.65 31.57
N MET A 778 -83.64 -37.55 31.18
CA MET A 778 -83.27 -38.76 30.43
C MET A 778 -82.89 -38.44 28.99
N SER A 779 -83.60 -37.52 28.31
CA SER A 779 -83.25 -37.02 26.98
C SER A 779 -81.89 -36.31 26.99
N ASP A 780 -81.61 -35.50 28.00
CA ASP A 780 -80.34 -34.81 28.15
C ASP A 780 -79.19 -35.80 28.41
N ARG A 781 -79.42 -36.83 29.22
CA ARG A 781 -78.48 -37.94 29.43
C ARG A 781 -78.27 -38.79 28.17
N VAL A 782 -79.33 -39.06 27.40
CA VAL A 782 -79.27 -39.78 26.11
C VAL A 782 -78.58 -38.94 25.03
N ASN A 783 -78.81 -37.62 24.98
CA ASN A 783 -78.12 -36.71 24.06
C ASN A 783 -76.66 -36.50 24.45
N ARG A 784 -76.32 -36.47 25.75
CA ARG A 784 -74.92 -36.49 26.22
C ARG A 784 -74.23 -37.81 25.86
N LEU A 785 -74.91 -38.95 26.02
CA LEU A 785 -74.40 -40.26 25.59
C LEU A 785 -74.25 -40.34 24.07
N ARG A 786 -75.24 -39.92 23.29
CA ARG A 786 -75.18 -39.84 21.81
C ARG A 786 -74.06 -38.91 21.36
N SER A 787 -73.96 -37.72 21.92
CA SER A 787 -72.85 -36.79 21.66
C SER A 787 -71.49 -37.32 22.15
N SER A 788 -71.46 -38.25 23.09
CA SER A 788 -70.23 -38.94 23.52
C SER A 788 -69.87 -40.04 22.51
N VAL A 789 -70.84 -40.86 22.10
CA VAL A 789 -70.70 -41.87 21.04
C VAL A 789 -70.30 -41.22 19.72
N ASP A 790 -70.91 -40.12 19.30
CA ASP A 790 -70.55 -39.40 18.06
C ASP A 790 -69.15 -38.76 18.15
N ARG A 791 -68.72 -38.28 19.33
CA ARG A 791 -67.34 -37.81 19.54
C ARG A 791 -66.32 -38.94 19.61
N LEU A 792 -66.68 -40.08 20.21
CA LEU A 792 -65.85 -41.29 20.22
C LEU A 792 -65.77 -41.91 18.82
N ASN A 793 -66.85 -41.89 18.05
CA ASN A 793 -66.89 -42.39 16.67
C ASN A 793 -66.11 -41.46 15.72
N LYS A 794 -66.17 -40.13 15.91
CA LYS A 794 -65.28 -39.18 15.22
C LYS A 794 -63.81 -39.36 15.61
N LYS A 795 -63.49 -39.60 16.90
CA LYS A 795 -62.12 -39.94 17.34
C LYS A 795 -61.66 -41.29 16.80
N LEU A 796 -62.55 -42.28 16.70
CA LEU A 796 -62.29 -43.58 16.10
C LEU A 796 -62.05 -43.42 14.61
N GLN A 797 -62.86 -42.62 13.90
CA GLN A 797 -62.66 -42.29 12.50
C GLN A 797 -61.34 -41.53 12.25
N SER A 798 -60.92 -40.61 13.13
CA SER A 798 -59.58 -39.98 13.02
C SER A 798 -58.48 -41.01 13.25
N ARG A 799 -58.54 -41.81 14.32
CA ARG A 799 -57.53 -42.86 14.59
C ARG A 799 -57.50 -43.95 13.50
N VAL A 800 -58.63 -44.27 12.89
CA VAL A 800 -58.72 -45.20 11.74
C VAL A 800 -58.18 -44.55 10.46
N ALA A 801 -58.39 -43.25 10.24
CA ALA A 801 -57.78 -42.52 9.13
C ALA A 801 -56.26 -42.38 9.31
N GLU A 802 -55.80 -42.06 10.52
CA GLU A 802 -54.38 -42.05 10.90
C GLU A 802 -53.74 -43.43 10.72
N LEU A 803 -54.36 -44.50 11.24
CA LEU A 803 -53.92 -45.88 11.02
C LEU A 803 -53.92 -46.26 9.52
N SER A 804 -54.91 -45.81 8.75
CA SER A 804 -54.95 -46.02 7.29
C SER A 804 -53.83 -45.28 6.58
N MET A 805 -53.46 -44.07 7.05
CA MET A 805 -52.34 -43.30 6.53
C MET A 805 -51.01 -43.98 6.86
N TYR A 806 -50.78 -44.39 8.12
CA TYR A 806 -49.58 -45.12 8.51
C TYR A 806 -49.48 -46.49 7.83
N GLN A 807 -50.60 -47.19 7.58
CA GLN A 807 -50.62 -48.42 6.78
C GLN A 807 -50.33 -48.16 5.30
N ALA A 808 -50.76 -47.02 4.75
CA ALA A 808 -50.40 -46.62 3.39
C ALA A 808 -48.91 -46.24 3.28
N GLU A 809 -48.38 -45.53 4.29
CA GLU A 809 -46.97 -45.14 4.36
C GLU A 809 -46.05 -46.36 4.51
N ALA A 810 -46.38 -47.29 5.41
CA ALA A 810 -45.67 -48.58 5.54
C ALA A 810 -45.68 -49.38 4.21
N LYS A 811 -46.78 -49.36 3.47
CA LYS A 811 -46.89 -49.96 2.13
C LYS A 811 -46.10 -49.20 1.05
N GLN A 812 -45.81 -47.92 1.22
CA GLN A 812 -44.90 -47.17 0.34
C GLN A 812 -43.43 -47.49 0.64
N TYR A 813 -43.06 -47.79 1.88
CA TYR A 813 -41.70 -48.25 2.22
C TYR A 813 -41.45 -49.74 1.92
N GLU A 814 -42.48 -50.60 1.92
CA GLU A 814 -42.36 -52.01 1.51
C GLU A 814 -41.54 -52.26 0.22
N PRO A 815 -41.80 -51.60 -0.93
CA PRO A 815 -41.01 -51.79 -2.15
C PRO A 815 -39.55 -51.34 -2.00
N GLU A 816 -39.28 -50.30 -1.21
CA GLU A 816 -37.91 -49.82 -0.97
C GLU A 816 -37.15 -50.77 -0.01
N VAL A 817 -37.81 -51.29 1.02
CA VAL A 817 -37.26 -52.36 1.87
C VAL A 817 -36.96 -53.60 1.02
N LYS A 818 -37.86 -53.99 0.11
CA LYS A 818 -37.63 -55.10 -0.83
C LYS A 818 -36.47 -54.81 -1.81
N ARG A 819 -36.32 -53.58 -2.29
CA ARG A 819 -35.18 -53.14 -3.14
C ARG A 819 -33.86 -53.18 -2.38
N LEU A 820 -33.84 -52.73 -1.13
CA LEU A 820 -32.65 -52.79 -0.28
C LEU A 820 -32.32 -54.24 0.11
N GLN A 821 -33.33 -55.09 0.34
CA GLN A 821 -33.13 -56.53 0.54
C GLN A 821 -32.55 -57.23 -0.69
N THR A 822 -33.00 -56.91 -1.91
CA THR A 822 -32.38 -57.50 -3.12
C THR A 822 -30.97 -56.98 -3.37
N VAL A 823 -30.67 -55.72 -3.04
CA VAL A 823 -29.28 -55.20 -3.07
C VAL A 823 -28.39 -55.87 -2.03
N VAL A 824 -28.86 -56.06 -0.80
CA VAL A 824 -28.11 -56.79 0.24
C VAL A 824 -27.96 -58.27 -0.12
N GLN A 825 -28.95 -58.87 -0.80
CA GLN A 825 -28.83 -60.25 -1.27
C GLN A 825 -27.81 -60.35 -2.41
N THR A 826 -27.83 -59.49 -3.43
CA THR A 826 -26.81 -59.53 -4.50
C THR A 826 -25.42 -59.19 -3.99
N MET A 827 -25.27 -58.35 -2.96
CA MET A 827 -24.00 -58.16 -2.25
C MET A 827 -23.51 -59.43 -1.57
N LYS A 828 -24.40 -60.21 -0.92
CA LYS A 828 -24.07 -61.52 -0.34
C LYS A 828 -23.72 -62.54 -1.41
N ASP A 829 -24.56 -62.68 -2.43
CA ASP A 829 -24.34 -63.60 -3.55
C ASP A 829 -22.99 -63.30 -4.24
N ARG A 830 -22.57 -62.03 -4.32
CA ARG A 830 -21.23 -61.63 -4.79
C ARG A 830 -20.12 -62.06 -3.83
N MET A 831 -20.24 -61.75 -2.53
CA MET A 831 -19.25 -62.15 -1.52
C MET A 831 -19.08 -63.67 -1.44
N ASP A 832 -20.17 -64.43 -1.49
CA ASP A 832 -20.16 -65.90 -1.47
C ASP A 832 -19.48 -66.48 -2.73
N ASN A 833 -19.56 -65.78 -3.87
CA ASN A 833 -18.80 -66.06 -5.09
C ASN A 833 -17.38 -65.43 -5.10
N SER A 834 -16.88 -64.92 -3.96
CA SER A 834 -15.58 -64.26 -3.81
C SER A 834 -15.37 -63.01 -4.68
N LEU A 835 -16.45 -62.34 -5.10
CA LEU A 835 -16.45 -61.08 -5.84
C LEU A 835 -16.66 -59.87 -4.90
N PRO A 836 -16.18 -58.67 -5.24
CA PRO A 836 -16.44 -57.45 -4.48
C PRO A 836 -17.95 -57.19 -4.28
N PRO A 837 -18.39 -56.75 -3.07
CA PRO A 837 -19.81 -56.53 -2.80
C PRO A 837 -20.47 -55.53 -3.75
N THR A 838 -19.71 -54.49 -4.15
CA THR A 838 -20.16 -53.38 -4.98
C THR A 838 -19.08 -53.03 -6.01
N ASP A 839 -19.46 -52.66 -7.23
CA ASP A 839 -18.52 -52.28 -8.31
C ASP A 839 -17.67 -51.03 -7.97
N THR A 840 -18.07 -50.25 -6.95
CA THR A 840 -17.28 -49.14 -6.41
C THR A 840 -16.25 -49.58 -5.37
N ALA A 841 -16.55 -50.63 -4.60
CA ALA A 841 -15.69 -51.12 -3.52
C ALA A 841 -14.37 -51.72 -4.07
N GLU A 842 -14.41 -52.28 -5.27
CA GLU A 842 -13.20 -52.70 -6.01
C GLU A 842 -12.30 -51.50 -6.32
N ARG A 843 -12.86 -50.43 -6.88
CA ARG A 843 -12.12 -49.18 -7.20
C ARG A 843 -11.59 -48.46 -5.97
N GLU A 844 -12.35 -48.47 -4.87
CA GLU A 844 -11.93 -47.93 -3.57
C GLU A 844 -10.78 -48.75 -2.97
N TRP A 845 -10.79 -50.07 -3.14
CA TRP A 845 -9.70 -50.95 -2.75
C TRP A 845 -8.46 -50.75 -3.64
N GLU A 846 -8.62 -50.67 -4.96
CA GLU A 846 -7.54 -50.35 -5.90
C GLU A 846 -6.89 -49.01 -5.57
N ALA A 847 -7.68 -47.95 -5.36
CA ALA A 847 -7.19 -46.64 -4.94
C ALA A 847 -6.43 -46.69 -3.61
N MET A 848 -6.89 -47.50 -2.65
CA MET A 848 -6.19 -47.72 -1.38
C MET A 848 -4.86 -48.48 -1.58
N GLN A 849 -4.78 -49.42 -2.53
CA GLN A 849 -3.55 -50.13 -2.85
C GLN A 849 -2.54 -49.23 -3.58
N VAL A 850 -3.01 -48.40 -4.53
CA VAL A 850 -2.18 -47.37 -5.18
C VAL A 850 -1.60 -46.42 -4.13
N LYS A 851 -2.44 -45.87 -3.25
CA LYS A 851 -1.97 -44.98 -2.17
C LYS A 851 -0.98 -45.68 -1.23
N LYS A 852 -1.18 -46.96 -0.88
CA LYS A 852 -0.22 -47.74 -0.08
C LYS A 852 1.09 -48.03 -0.81
N ALA A 853 1.06 -48.14 -2.14
CA ALA A 853 2.26 -48.28 -2.97
C ALA A 853 3.03 -46.95 -3.05
N GLU A 854 2.34 -45.82 -3.20
CA GLU A 854 2.89 -44.46 -3.16
C GLU A 854 3.52 -44.16 -1.79
N GLU A 855 2.82 -44.46 -0.68
CA GLU A 855 3.36 -44.31 0.68
C GLU A 855 4.60 -45.17 0.93
N LYS A 856 4.65 -46.39 0.36
CA LYS A 856 5.85 -47.24 0.40
C LYS A 856 6.99 -46.68 -0.46
N ALA A 857 6.69 -46.19 -1.67
CA ALA A 857 7.68 -45.59 -2.55
C ALA A 857 8.27 -44.30 -1.95
N ALA A 858 7.44 -43.46 -1.34
CA ALA A 858 7.86 -42.27 -0.61
C ALA A 858 8.76 -42.63 0.59
N LYS A 859 8.39 -43.64 1.38
CA LYS A 859 9.24 -44.12 2.50
C LYS A 859 10.56 -44.74 2.02
N ALA A 860 10.57 -45.47 0.92
CA ALA A 860 11.79 -45.99 0.32
C ALA A 860 12.70 -44.87 -0.23
N MET A 861 12.12 -43.84 -0.87
CA MET A 861 12.85 -42.66 -1.34
C MET A 861 13.37 -41.79 -0.18
N ALA A 862 12.67 -41.74 0.95
CA ALA A 862 13.15 -41.08 2.17
C ALA A 862 14.31 -41.84 2.81
N ALA A 863 14.17 -43.16 3.03
CA ALA A 863 15.24 -44.01 3.57
C ALA A 863 16.51 -43.97 2.69
N ARG A 864 16.35 -43.92 1.36
CA ARG A 864 17.46 -43.80 0.42
C ARG A 864 18.05 -42.38 0.30
N ARG A 865 17.40 -41.37 0.88
CA ARG A 865 18.03 -40.06 1.12
C ARG A 865 18.85 -40.08 2.39
N THR A 866 18.32 -40.62 3.49
CA THR A 866 19.08 -40.73 4.75
C THR A 866 20.33 -41.61 4.60
N GLU A 867 20.27 -42.74 3.88
CA GLU A 867 21.47 -43.55 3.56
C GLU A 867 22.55 -42.80 2.74
N VAL A 868 22.18 -41.74 2.01
CA VAL A 868 23.11 -40.90 1.25
C VAL A 868 23.60 -39.70 2.06
N GLU A 869 22.80 -39.22 3.01
CA GLU A 869 23.15 -38.11 3.92
C GLU A 869 24.01 -38.58 5.12
N GLU A 870 23.98 -39.86 5.49
CA GLU A 870 24.78 -40.42 6.60
C GLU A 870 26.20 -40.88 6.21
N LEU A 871 26.59 -40.85 4.92
CA LEU A 871 27.86 -41.43 4.44
C LEU A 871 28.96 -40.45 4.00
N ASP A 872 28.70 -39.15 3.88
CA ASP A 872 29.73 -38.15 3.52
C ASP A 872 29.77 -36.99 4.53
N GLY A 873 30.86 -36.94 5.30
CA GLY A 873 31.08 -35.92 6.32
C GLY A 873 31.82 -34.68 5.79
N THR A 874 31.56 -33.55 6.45
CA THR A 874 32.30 -32.27 6.34
C THR A 874 32.22 -31.44 5.04
N ILE A 875 31.31 -30.46 5.07
CA ILE A 875 31.56 -29.01 4.88
C ILE A 875 32.05 -28.51 3.48
N THR A 876 31.41 -27.42 3.03
CA THR A 876 31.61 -26.59 1.81
C THR A 876 30.88 -27.03 0.53
N THR A 877 30.25 -26.05 -0.12
CA THR A 877 29.52 -26.16 -1.39
C THR A 877 30.09 -25.25 -2.49
N ALA A 878 31.37 -24.89 -2.38
CA ALA A 878 32.07 -24.02 -3.33
C ALA A 878 33.02 -24.84 -4.21
N VAL A 879 32.61 -25.12 -5.46
CA VAL A 879 33.45 -25.83 -6.44
C VAL A 879 34.30 -24.82 -7.24
N PRO A 880 35.65 -24.96 -7.30
CA PRO A 880 36.52 -24.06 -8.03
C PRO A 880 36.48 -24.30 -9.56
N ARG A 881 36.91 -23.32 -10.35
CA ARG A 881 37.04 -23.44 -11.81
C ARG A 881 38.40 -24.03 -12.23
N PRO A 882 38.42 -25.06 -13.11
CA PRO A 882 39.58 -25.37 -13.94
C PRO A 882 39.34 -24.94 -15.40
N ASN A 883 40.15 -24.02 -15.92
CA ASN A 883 40.24 -23.78 -17.37
C ASN A 883 41.22 -24.80 -17.99
N ALA A 884 40.79 -25.61 -18.96
CA ALA A 884 41.71 -26.18 -19.97
C ALA A 884 40.98 -26.64 -21.24
N TYR A 885 41.49 -26.20 -22.39
CA TYR A 885 41.09 -26.62 -23.74
C TYR A 885 41.14 -28.14 -23.96
N LYS A 886 40.15 -28.65 -24.71
CA LYS A 886 40.43 -29.39 -25.96
C LYS A 886 39.38 -29.04 -27.03
N TYR A 887 39.88 -28.75 -28.23
CA TYR A 887 39.12 -28.91 -29.49
C TYR A 887 39.41 -30.32 -30.05
N ASP A 888 38.77 -30.65 -31.18
CA ASP A 888 38.76 -31.90 -31.97
C ASP A 888 37.45 -32.69 -31.78
N GLY A 889 36.59 -32.86 -32.81
CA GLY A 889 36.62 -32.31 -34.16
C GLY A 889 35.30 -32.58 -34.92
N GLU A 890 35.14 -31.94 -36.09
CA GLU A 890 34.20 -32.25 -37.18
C GLU A 890 32.78 -32.78 -36.87
N ALA A 891 31.75 -31.90 -36.96
CA ALA A 891 30.64 -32.06 -37.92
C ALA A 891 29.58 -30.94 -37.82
N SER A 892 29.01 -30.58 -38.99
CA SER A 892 27.71 -29.93 -39.26
C SER A 892 27.21 -28.75 -38.39
N ALA A 893 26.84 -27.67 -39.08
CA ALA A 893 26.13 -26.52 -38.52
C ALA A 893 24.72 -26.84 -37.96
N THR A 894 24.18 -25.85 -37.23
CA THR A 894 22.77 -25.70 -36.83
C THR A 894 22.31 -26.47 -35.57
N ASN A 895 22.68 -25.96 -34.39
CA ASN A 895 21.73 -25.57 -33.32
C ASN A 895 22.50 -25.19 -32.03
N VAL A 896 22.19 -24.02 -31.45
CA VAL A 896 22.59 -23.66 -30.07
C VAL A 896 21.34 -23.70 -29.20
N PRO A 897 21.19 -24.69 -28.29
CA PRO A 897 20.04 -24.76 -27.38
C PRO A 897 20.24 -23.80 -26.22
N GLY A 898 19.59 -22.63 -26.26
CA GLY A 898 19.85 -21.60 -25.23
C GLY A 898 19.06 -20.30 -25.34
N ILE A 899 17.73 -20.36 -25.52
CA ILE A 899 16.74 -19.33 -25.12
C ILE A 899 15.34 -19.96 -25.24
N SER A 900 14.54 -19.89 -24.18
CA SER A 900 13.14 -20.33 -24.20
C SER A 900 12.25 -19.30 -24.89
N LYS A 901 11.41 -19.74 -25.83
CA LYS A 901 10.42 -18.87 -26.49
C LYS A 901 9.39 -18.34 -25.46
N PRO A 902 8.92 -17.08 -25.58
CA PRO A 902 7.77 -16.62 -24.80
C PRO A 902 6.51 -17.41 -25.18
N TYR A 903 5.61 -17.61 -24.22
CA TYR A 903 4.32 -18.25 -24.45
C TYR A 903 3.45 -17.43 -25.44
N PRO A 904 2.72 -18.08 -26.37
CA PRO A 904 1.68 -17.39 -27.12
C PRO A 904 0.52 -17.00 -26.21
N ALA A 905 -0.18 -15.91 -26.55
CA ALA A 905 -1.35 -15.44 -25.81
C ALA A 905 -2.47 -16.52 -25.77
N PRO A 906 -3.28 -16.58 -24.70
CA PRO A 906 -4.38 -17.52 -24.61
C PRO A 906 -5.40 -17.27 -25.72
N GLY A 907 -5.73 -18.33 -26.47
CA GLY A 907 -6.81 -18.28 -27.45
C GLY A 907 -8.19 -18.13 -26.79
N PRO A 908 -9.22 -17.70 -27.55
CA PRO A 908 -10.57 -17.58 -27.02
C PRO A 908 -11.09 -18.93 -26.51
N MET A 909 -11.71 -18.94 -25.32
CA MET A 909 -12.34 -20.14 -24.76
C MET A 909 -13.41 -20.67 -25.71
N MET A 910 -13.27 -21.94 -26.13
CA MET A 910 -14.41 -22.70 -26.61
C MET A 910 -15.29 -23.07 -25.40
N PRO A 911 -16.61 -22.86 -25.45
CA PRO A 911 -17.50 -23.34 -24.40
C PRO A 911 -17.42 -24.86 -24.26
N SER A 912 -17.24 -25.36 -23.04
CA SER A 912 -17.31 -26.79 -22.75
C SER A 912 -18.73 -27.31 -22.97
N GLU A 913 -18.89 -28.45 -23.65
CA GLU A 913 -20.19 -29.10 -23.81
C GLU A 913 -20.80 -29.46 -22.44
N TYR A 914 -22.08 -29.15 -22.24
CA TYR A 914 -22.76 -29.36 -20.96
C TYR A 914 -22.97 -30.86 -20.68
N GLY A 915 -22.30 -31.37 -19.64
CA GLY A 915 -22.49 -32.73 -19.16
C GLY A 915 -23.95 -33.01 -18.77
N ALA A 916 -24.53 -34.09 -19.31
CA ALA A 916 -25.96 -34.42 -19.26
C ALA A 916 -26.55 -34.74 -17.86
N ASN A 917 -25.82 -34.49 -16.77
CA ASN A 917 -26.23 -34.77 -15.39
C ASN A 917 -26.42 -33.51 -14.51
N MET A 918 -26.44 -32.30 -15.10
CA MET A 918 -26.84 -31.07 -14.42
C MET A 918 -28.32 -31.09 -14.01
N ARG A 919 -28.61 -31.59 -12.80
CA ARG A 919 -29.96 -31.58 -12.22
C ARG A 919 -30.37 -30.14 -11.84
N HIS A 920 -31.24 -29.53 -12.64
CA HIS A 920 -31.87 -28.26 -12.28
C HIS A 920 -32.72 -28.40 -11.01
N PHE A 921 -32.33 -27.73 -9.92
CA PHE A 921 -33.21 -27.52 -8.77
C PHE A 921 -34.40 -26.65 -9.19
N ARG A 922 -35.61 -27.23 -9.23
CA ARG A 922 -36.85 -26.45 -9.34
C ARG A 922 -37.27 -25.98 -7.95
N ALA A 923 -37.43 -24.68 -7.77
CA ALA A 923 -38.09 -24.12 -6.59
C ALA A 923 -39.53 -24.66 -6.48
N PRO A 924 -40.03 -24.99 -5.27
CA PRO A 924 -41.37 -25.53 -5.09
C PRO A 924 -42.43 -24.46 -5.38
N ARG A 925 -43.40 -24.78 -6.24
CA ARG A 925 -44.62 -23.96 -6.37
C ARG A 925 -45.45 -24.09 -5.10
N GLN A 926 -45.71 -22.97 -4.44
CA GLN A 926 -46.79 -22.87 -3.47
C GLN A 926 -48.11 -23.24 -4.17
N ARG A 927 -48.91 -24.12 -3.57
CA ARG A 927 -50.33 -24.28 -3.92
C ARG A 927 -51.10 -23.24 -3.13
N GLY A 928 -51.98 -22.50 -3.81
CA GLY A 928 -52.97 -21.67 -3.12
C GLY A 928 -53.93 -22.56 -2.33
N VAL A 929 -54.39 -22.04 -1.20
CA VAL A 929 -55.53 -22.62 -0.47
C VAL A 929 -56.79 -22.09 -1.11
N GLU A 930 -57.64 -23.00 -1.61
CA GLU A 930 -59.05 -22.69 -1.90
C GLU A 930 -59.89 -22.94 -0.63
N LEU A 931 -60.98 -22.20 -0.49
CA LEU A 931 -61.79 -22.04 0.73
C LEU A 931 -62.63 -23.27 1.10
#